data_AF-A0A7C8JEU0-F1
#
_entry.id   AF-A0A7C8JEU0-F1
#
_cell.length_a   1.000
_cell.length_b   1.000
_cell.length_c   1.000
_cell.angle_alpha   90.00
_cell.angle_beta   90.00
_cell.angle_gamma   90.00
#
_symmetry.space_group_name_H-M   'P 1'
#
loop_
_entity.id
_entity.type
_entity.pdbx_description
1 polymer ?
#
loop_
_entity_poly.entity_id
_entity_poly.type
_entity_poly.pdbx_seq_one_letter_code
_entity_poly.pdbx_strand_id
1 'polypeptide(L)'
;MGDILRRAAEAESLISQAASRKDYAAALDACIKAADLYLQAWKACSNPAEKQRRREKFMQLLQKGEDFKKLKASSSSQSGSTGPQNVNVQGITAGIAGVDLSVVSSTDAEGEYVPSVQTPTSMAQKVIKKAPVSQRELSKSEQIIQLSSSKLAPHSFWPWEDKRCPKYTDFVPTPGEETFTDSTGPLALSVQQQKNFDRWYRPRELWTGTENMILEREGEDLAADLSQDIISDCSVVASLCAAFTREQNGHGSLISCIIWPQRDGVPVVSPTGKYIVKLWLNGCYRKVIIDDFLPASLGDSKHSLHVASNEHPSFILPSLLEKAYLKAMGGYDFPGSNSGTDLYCFTGWIPEHLFLKGNPADLSLDLAEPLTLWDRVYQTWKSGDVLMTLGTGVLEAWEGHGLVGEHDYAIIGLQEVISDSGRVGRWLLVKNPWKTGGNWSGPLAIDDDSDDDSDGDFDDPKSDSDEDSESDEDAYPEELAQSPSQSAVWIDLNSVFRYFDSIYLNWNPALWNHRYDWHFSWSQLSVITKPSTTDHLWNVPGCFWGNPQYKLINKSSTPSKAWILLSRHLLRKKDFDRKTLWNKSGHISLYVFATNGKRVYQSSGYLKRGPYVDSPQTLLRLEVPAKTAYTVVVSSQDLVPAESTHSFTISAFTSIPMAFEQVDEPYPHLFTVKGSWTISATGGNTESREYGRNPMFKISLSQPANLQIGLSIHAKPSEDGKSVGKAIAAENTASPLIHVALLHSDGGKRVHTLARNKFLANSGEYKRFFTMCSAQQVPRGAYTIVASTYTSDQYAPFTITVGSSVPLGQSDLTVIPNEDAGLHTTSSTCQVPAKTSSIRLYMTRLSKGKIRVAKKSSGEYLRIGVWENGRKRWVAGGWDDDVAGGDDGFVEGVARLEDVDLRPDREVGETWLVVDSMVNEGFGGGGDASGRAGAFDVTILSDNVVKFWSDWVETNT
;
A
#
# COMPACT_ATOMS: atom_id res chain seq x y z
N MET A 1 23.55 -19.26 -38.35
CA MET A 1 24.26 -19.40 -37.05
C MET A 1 25.77 -19.29 -37.19
N GLY A 2 26.43 -20.06 -38.07
CA GLY A 2 27.88 -19.99 -38.26
C GLY A 2 28.41 -18.59 -38.63
N ASP A 3 27.72 -17.86 -39.51
CA ASP A 3 28.14 -16.50 -39.90
C ASP A 3 28.02 -15.46 -38.76
N ILE A 4 26.97 -15.56 -37.93
CA ILE A 4 26.78 -14.69 -36.76
C ILE A 4 27.91 -14.90 -35.74
N LEU A 5 28.29 -16.16 -35.50
CA LEU A 5 29.36 -16.50 -34.57
C LEU A 5 30.74 -16.07 -35.08
N ARG A 6 30.98 -16.16 -36.40
CA ARG A 6 32.20 -15.64 -37.03
C ARG A 6 32.31 -14.12 -36.83
N ARG A 7 31.23 -13.39 -37.12
CA ARG A 7 31.16 -11.93 -36.91
C ARG A 7 31.30 -11.54 -35.44
N ALA A 8 30.77 -12.35 -34.53
CA ALA A 8 30.90 -12.12 -33.09
C ALA A 8 32.36 -12.28 -32.62
N ALA A 9 33.06 -13.30 -33.12
CA ALA A 9 34.48 -13.52 -32.83
C ALA A 9 35.38 -12.43 -33.44
N GLU A 10 35.07 -11.95 -34.64
CA GLU A 10 35.75 -10.80 -35.26
C GLU A 10 35.56 -9.53 -34.44
N ALA A 11 34.32 -9.23 -34.02
CA ALA A 11 34.04 -8.10 -33.14
C ALA A 11 34.75 -8.22 -31.79
N GLU A 12 34.85 -9.42 -31.21
CA GLU A 12 35.57 -9.66 -29.96
C GLU A 12 37.10 -9.43 -30.10
N SER A 13 37.69 -9.79 -31.25
CA SER A 13 39.10 -9.52 -31.53
C SER A 13 39.40 -8.01 -31.56
N LEU A 14 38.48 -7.21 -32.11
CA LEU A 14 38.61 -5.75 -32.16
C LEU A 14 38.60 -5.11 -30.77
N ILE A 15 37.93 -5.71 -29.78
CA ILE A 15 37.93 -5.23 -28.39
C ILE A 15 39.36 -5.22 -27.84
N SER A 16 40.07 -6.34 -27.98
CA SER A 16 41.44 -6.49 -27.48
C SER A 16 42.43 -5.59 -28.23
N GLN A 17 42.24 -5.39 -29.54
CA GLN A 17 43.07 -4.49 -30.35
C GLN A 17 42.87 -3.01 -30.00
N ALA A 18 41.63 -2.58 -29.73
CA ALA A 18 41.35 -1.22 -29.32
C ALA A 18 41.79 -0.94 -27.88
N ALA A 19 41.57 -1.92 -26.98
CA ALA A 19 42.01 -1.83 -25.58
C ALA A 19 43.54 -1.73 -25.44
N SER A 20 44.31 -2.44 -26.28
CA SER A 20 45.78 -2.35 -26.26
C SER A 20 46.31 -0.99 -26.73
N ARG A 21 45.55 -0.27 -27.57
CA ARG A 21 45.84 1.10 -28.01
C ARG A 21 45.31 2.17 -27.05
N LYS A 22 44.70 1.77 -25.93
CA LYS A 22 43.98 2.66 -24.99
C LYS A 22 42.85 3.48 -25.64
N ASP A 23 42.33 3.03 -26.79
CA ASP A 23 41.15 3.61 -27.41
C ASP A 23 39.90 2.97 -26.81
N TYR A 24 39.53 3.45 -25.61
CA TYR A 24 38.39 2.91 -24.87
C TYR A 24 37.05 3.22 -25.53
N ALA A 25 36.97 4.20 -26.44
CA ALA A 25 35.78 4.47 -27.22
C ALA A 25 35.56 3.41 -28.30
N ALA A 26 36.62 3.07 -29.06
CA ALA A 26 36.56 1.99 -30.05
C ALA A 26 36.41 0.60 -29.40
N ALA A 27 37.04 0.37 -28.23
CA ALA A 27 36.89 -0.88 -27.48
C ALA A 27 35.45 -1.07 -26.97
N LEU A 28 34.81 0.00 -26.51
CA LEU A 28 33.41 -0.03 -26.08
C LEU A 28 32.46 -0.33 -27.25
N ASP A 29 32.65 0.32 -28.40
CA ASP A 29 31.83 0.10 -29.60
C ASP A 29 31.95 -1.35 -30.12
N ALA A 30 33.19 -1.87 -30.19
CA ALA A 30 33.43 -3.27 -30.53
C ALA A 30 32.79 -4.25 -29.52
N CYS A 31 32.76 -3.88 -28.23
CA CYS A 31 32.17 -4.69 -27.17
C CYS A 31 30.64 -4.74 -27.26
N ILE A 32 30.00 -3.61 -27.54
CA ILE A 32 28.55 -3.53 -27.79
C ILE A 32 28.19 -4.36 -29.01
N LYS A 33 28.93 -4.21 -30.11
CA LYS A 33 28.72 -4.97 -31.34
C LYS A 33 28.88 -6.49 -31.15
N ALA A 34 29.87 -6.92 -30.37
CA ALA A 34 30.05 -8.33 -30.03
C ALA A 34 28.90 -8.84 -29.15
N ALA A 35 28.46 -8.05 -28.16
CA ALA A 35 27.35 -8.41 -27.28
C ALA A 35 26.04 -8.59 -28.07
N ASP A 36 25.72 -7.69 -29.00
CA ASP A 36 24.53 -7.80 -29.84
C ASP A 36 24.55 -9.06 -30.73
N LEU A 37 25.71 -9.42 -31.28
CA LEU A 37 25.86 -10.63 -32.10
C LEU A 37 25.71 -11.91 -31.25
N TYR A 38 26.22 -11.92 -30.01
CA TYR A 38 26.00 -13.04 -29.08
C TYR A 38 24.55 -13.11 -28.56
N LEU A 39 23.86 -11.98 -28.41
CA LEU A 39 22.42 -11.94 -28.09
C LEU A 39 21.57 -12.51 -29.23
N GLN A 40 21.89 -12.17 -30.48
CA GLN A 40 21.25 -12.77 -31.66
C GLN A 40 21.53 -14.27 -31.75
N ALA A 41 22.77 -14.69 -31.51
CA ALA A 41 23.15 -16.11 -31.48
C ALA A 41 22.51 -16.89 -30.33
N TRP A 42 22.22 -16.23 -29.19
CA TRP A 42 21.50 -16.80 -28.06
C TRP A 42 20.01 -17.02 -28.38
N LYS A 43 19.36 -16.01 -28.98
CA LYS A 43 17.94 -16.08 -29.38
C LYS A 43 17.68 -17.14 -30.47
N ALA A 44 18.61 -17.30 -31.40
CA ALA A 44 18.51 -18.27 -32.48
C ALA A 44 18.97 -19.71 -32.12
N CYS A 45 19.35 -19.98 -30.86
CA CYS A 45 19.87 -21.28 -30.44
C CYS A 45 18.78 -22.18 -29.85
N SER A 46 18.64 -23.39 -30.40
CA SER A 46 17.71 -24.42 -29.89
C SER A 46 18.34 -25.39 -28.89
N ASN A 47 19.67 -25.59 -28.92
CA ASN A 47 20.37 -26.50 -28.01
C ASN A 47 20.57 -25.85 -26.63
N PRO A 48 20.07 -26.42 -25.52
CA PRO A 48 20.15 -25.82 -24.17
C PRO A 48 21.58 -25.52 -23.69
N ALA A 49 22.54 -26.42 -23.96
CA ALA A 49 23.94 -26.25 -23.51
C ALA A 49 24.64 -25.11 -24.27
N GLU A 50 24.43 -25.02 -25.59
CA GLU A 50 24.97 -23.92 -26.38
C GLU A 50 24.27 -22.59 -26.07
N LYS A 51 22.96 -22.63 -25.80
CA LYS A 51 22.15 -21.48 -25.41
C LYS A 51 22.66 -20.87 -24.11
N GLN A 52 22.99 -21.70 -23.12
CA GLN A 52 23.60 -21.26 -21.86
C GLN A 52 25.01 -20.68 -22.09
N ARG A 53 25.87 -21.34 -22.86
CA ARG A 53 27.23 -20.85 -23.17
C ARG A 53 27.21 -19.47 -23.85
N ARG A 54 26.24 -19.22 -24.75
CA ARG A 54 26.08 -17.94 -25.45
C ARG A 54 25.54 -16.85 -24.53
N ARG A 55 24.60 -17.19 -23.63
CA ARG A 55 24.11 -16.28 -22.59
C ARG A 55 25.25 -15.84 -21.66
N GLU A 56 26.10 -16.77 -21.22
CA GLU A 56 27.27 -16.45 -20.39
C GLU A 56 28.24 -15.51 -21.12
N LYS A 57 28.50 -15.77 -22.40
CA LYS A 57 29.37 -14.91 -23.22
C LYS A 57 28.80 -13.50 -23.40
N PHE A 58 27.49 -13.38 -23.62
CA PHE A 58 26.80 -12.10 -23.67
C PHE A 58 26.93 -11.32 -22.35
N MET A 59 26.71 -11.97 -21.20
CA MET A 59 26.85 -11.34 -19.89
C MET A 59 28.29 -10.89 -19.61
N GLN A 60 29.29 -11.67 -20.02
CA GLN A 60 30.70 -11.28 -19.90
C GLN A 60 31.04 -10.03 -20.72
N LEU A 61 30.49 -9.90 -21.93
CA LEU A 61 30.71 -8.72 -22.79
C LEU A 61 29.99 -7.48 -22.25
N LEU A 62 28.81 -7.62 -21.64
CA LEU A 62 28.16 -6.50 -20.95
C LEU A 62 29.00 -5.97 -19.80
N GLN A 63 29.57 -6.88 -18.99
CA GLN A 63 30.45 -6.49 -17.88
C GLN A 63 31.71 -5.77 -18.39
N LYS A 64 32.36 -6.31 -19.45
CA LYS A 64 33.51 -5.64 -20.09
C LYS A 64 33.16 -4.26 -20.66
N GLY A 65 31.97 -4.11 -21.23
CA GLY A 65 31.46 -2.82 -21.71
C GLY A 65 31.34 -1.78 -20.60
N GLU A 66 30.82 -2.17 -19.44
CA GLU A 66 30.75 -1.29 -18.26
C GLU A 66 32.13 -0.88 -17.74
N ASP A 67 33.11 -1.79 -17.78
CA ASP A 67 34.48 -1.48 -17.39
C ASP A 67 35.13 -0.47 -18.37
N PHE A 68 34.92 -0.61 -19.68
CA PHE A 68 35.39 0.37 -20.66
C PHE A 68 34.68 1.72 -20.55
N LYS A 69 33.40 1.75 -20.14
CA LYS A 69 32.66 2.99 -19.87
C LYS A 69 33.25 3.77 -18.69
N LYS A 70 33.67 3.07 -17.63
CA LYS A 70 34.40 3.68 -16.49
C LYS A 70 35.79 4.20 -16.90
N LEU A 71 36.50 3.46 -17.75
CA LEU A 71 37.81 3.87 -18.29
C LEU A 71 37.69 5.07 -19.25
N LYS A 72 36.63 5.14 -20.04
CA LYS A 72 36.31 6.30 -20.89
C LYS A 72 35.97 7.55 -20.08
N ALA A 73 35.24 7.42 -18.98
CA ALA A 73 34.89 8.53 -18.10
C ALA A 73 36.11 9.10 -17.33
N SER A 74 37.11 8.25 -17.05
CA SER A 74 38.36 8.68 -16.42
C SER A 74 39.37 9.29 -17.40
N SER A 75 39.30 8.98 -18.70
CA SER A 75 40.14 9.64 -19.72
C SER A 75 39.62 11.02 -20.15
N SER A 76 38.35 11.34 -19.90
CA SER A 76 37.73 12.63 -20.27
C SER A 76 37.81 13.74 -19.21
N SER A 77 38.45 13.49 -18.06
CA SER A 77 38.54 14.46 -16.94
C SER A 77 39.87 15.25 -16.89
N GLN A 78 40.68 15.20 -17.94
CA GLN A 78 41.84 16.09 -18.13
C GLN A 78 41.63 17.00 -19.35
N SER A 79 40.77 18.01 -19.26
CA SER A 79 40.92 19.30 -19.98
C SER A 79 39.81 20.28 -19.59
N GLY A 80 40.22 21.49 -19.16
CA GLY A 80 39.39 22.70 -19.22
C GLY A 80 38.86 23.26 -17.90
N SER A 81 39.65 24.11 -17.23
CA SER A 81 39.20 25.01 -16.15
C SER A 81 39.22 26.47 -16.63
N THR A 82 38.10 27.19 -16.51
CA THR A 82 38.04 28.65 -16.33
C THR A 82 36.69 29.03 -15.71
N GLY A 83 36.70 29.62 -14.51
CA GLY A 83 35.53 30.21 -13.83
C GLY A 83 35.11 31.57 -14.43
N PRO A 84 34.05 32.24 -13.90
CA PRO A 84 34.28 33.10 -12.72
C PRO A 84 33.10 33.34 -11.73
N GLN A 85 33.52 33.63 -10.49
CA GLN A 85 33.10 34.62 -9.47
C GLN A 85 31.63 34.92 -9.06
N ASN A 86 31.48 34.88 -7.73
CA ASN A 86 30.40 35.41 -6.87
C ASN A 86 30.40 36.94 -6.78
N VAL A 87 29.21 37.53 -6.61
CA VAL A 87 29.02 38.76 -5.81
C VAL A 87 27.77 38.58 -4.93
N ASN A 88 27.91 39.01 -3.68
CA ASN A 88 27.00 38.88 -2.55
C ASN A 88 26.58 40.29 -2.11
N VAL A 89 25.30 40.56 -1.83
CA VAL A 89 24.86 41.64 -0.90
C VAL A 89 23.51 41.29 -0.25
N GLN A 90 23.47 41.43 1.08
CA GLN A 90 22.35 41.27 2.01
C GLN A 90 21.57 42.58 2.27
N GLY A 91 20.37 42.48 2.85
CA GLY A 91 19.66 43.54 3.61
C GLY A 91 18.14 43.32 3.60
N ILE A 92 17.53 42.65 4.58
CA ILE A 92 16.97 43.15 5.86
C ILE A 92 16.09 44.41 5.73
N THR A 93 14.77 44.29 5.87
CA THR A 93 13.99 44.85 7.02
C THR A 93 12.53 44.39 7.01
N ALA A 94 12.01 44.15 8.22
CA ALA A 94 10.62 43.82 8.54
C ALA A 94 9.81 45.08 8.90
N GLY A 95 8.48 45.01 8.81
CA GLY A 95 7.55 46.02 9.34
C GLY A 95 6.11 45.47 9.41
N ILE A 96 5.46 45.68 10.55
CA ILE A 96 4.24 45.01 11.07
C ILE A 96 3.06 46.02 11.11
N ALA A 97 1.82 45.47 11.13
CA ALA A 97 0.51 46.07 11.51
C ALA A 97 -0.10 47.10 10.53
N GLY A 98 -1.42 47.24 10.36
CA GLY A 98 -2.62 46.67 11.00
C GLY A 98 -3.78 47.67 10.84
N VAL A 99 -4.96 47.18 10.40
CA VAL A 99 -6.35 47.67 10.60
C VAL A 99 -6.72 49.11 10.14
N ASP A 100 -7.73 49.27 9.26
CA ASP A 100 -9.09 49.69 9.68
C ASP A 100 -10.16 49.73 8.58
N LEU A 101 -11.41 49.51 9.01
CA LEU A 101 -12.67 49.63 8.27
C LEU A 101 -13.13 51.10 8.22
N SER A 102 -13.70 51.54 7.10
CA SER A 102 -14.60 52.70 7.10
C SER A 102 -15.73 52.56 6.08
N VAL A 103 -16.95 52.55 6.61
CA VAL A 103 -18.23 52.78 5.95
C VAL A 103 -18.29 54.22 5.45
N VAL A 104 -18.82 54.45 4.24
CA VAL A 104 -19.25 55.78 3.79
C VAL A 104 -20.63 55.67 3.15
N SER A 105 -21.60 56.30 3.82
CA SER A 105 -22.93 56.64 3.30
C SER A 105 -22.89 58.04 2.70
N SER A 106 -23.58 58.26 1.57
CA SER A 106 -24.01 59.60 1.16
C SER A 106 -25.42 59.52 0.59
N THR A 107 -26.30 60.34 1.17
CA THR A 107 -27.60 60.73 0.62
C THR A 107 -27.43 62.12 0.02
N ASP A 108 -28.18 62.44 -1.03
CA ASP A 108 -28.59 63.80 -1.34
C ASP A 108 -29.98 63.78 -1.99
N ALA A 109 -30.72 64.85 -1.70
CA ALA A 109 -32.14 65.04 -1.92
C ALA A 109 -32.47 65.62 -3.30
N GLU A 110 -33.47 65.07 -3.97
CA GLU A 110 -34.69 65.75 -4.44
C GLU A 110 -35.60 64.70 -5.08
N GLY A 111 -36.87 64.69 -4.67
CA GLY A 111 -37.80 63.61 -4.98
C GLY A 111 -38.44 63.75 -6.36
N GLU A 112 -38.39 62.68 -7.15
CA GLU A 112 -39.48 62.22 -8.03
C GLU A 112 -39.19 60.79 -8.52
N TYR A 113 -40.22 59.94 -8.51
CA TYR A 113 -40.17 58.50 -8.78
C TYR A 113 -40.44 58.24 -10.27
N VAL A 114 -39.48 57.64 -10.98
CA VAL A 114 -39.67 57.05 -12.32
C VAL A 114 -38.90 55.73 -12.41
N PRO A 115 -39.55 54.57 -12.64
CA PRO A 115 -38.84 53.30 -12.75
C PRO A 115 -38.30 53.14 -14.18
N SER A 116 -36.99 53.29 -14.37
CA SER A 116 -36.32 52.91 -15.62
C SER A 116 -35.65 51.55 -15.47
N VAL A 117 -36.15 50.58 -16.24
CA VAL A 117 -35.56 49.26 -16.48
C VAL A 117 -34.09 49.42 -16.89
N GLN A 118 -33.16 48.90 -16.08
CA GLN A 118 -31.76 48.73 -16.47
C GLN A 118 -31.45 47.24 -16.61
N THR A 119 -31.14 46.87 -17.84
CA THR A 119 -30.49 45.64 -18.28
C THR A 119 -29.26 45.33 -17.42
N PRO A 120 -29.09 44.11 -16.88
CA PRO A 120 -27.90 43.77 -16.11
C PRO A 120 -26.72 43.62 -17.09
N THR A 121 -25.80 44.58 -17.06
CA THR A 121 -24.52 44.49 -17.75
C THR A 121 -23.42 44.21 -16.74
N SER A 122 -22.56 43.25 -17.09
CA SER A 122 -21.36 42.77 -16.40
C SER A 122 -21.59 41.86 -15.18
N MET A 123 -21.53 40.55 -15.43
CA MET A 123 -21.16 39.59 -14.39
C MET A 123 -19.76 39.98 -13.89
N ALA A 124 -19.64 40.30 -12.61
CA ALA A 124 -18.34 40.45 -11.97
C ALA A 124 -17.59 39.11 -12.09
N GLN A 125 -16.52 39.08 -12.89
CA GLN A 125 -15.65 37.90 -13.00
C GLN A 125 -15.13 37.54 -11.60
N LYS A 126 -15.59 36.40 -11.08
CA LYS A 126 -15.15 35.85 -9.80
C LYS A 126 -13.64 35.65 -9.84
N VAL A 127 -12.91 36.27 -8.91
CA VAL A 127 -11.44 36.12 -8.82
C VAL A 127 -11.10 34.65 -8.63
N ILE A 128 -10.51 34.03 -9.65
CA ILE A 128 -10.08 32.63 -9.63
C ILE A 128 -8.93 32.49 -8.62
N LYS A 129 -9.18 31.85 -7.48
CA LYS A 129 -8.14 31.55 -6.49
C LYS A 129 -7.14 30.56 -7.09
N LYS A 130 -5.85 30.88 -7.04
CA LYS A 130 -4.79 30.02 -7.57
C LYS A 130 -4.51 28.87 -6.62
N ALA A 131 -4.45 27.64 -7.15
CA ALA A 131 -4.07 26.46 -6.39
C ALA A 131 -2.64 26.58 -5.80
N PRO A 132 -2.40 26.07 -4.58
CA PRO A 132 -1.08 26.07 -3.97
C PRO A 132 -0.15 25.11 -4.72
N VAL A 133 1.07 25.58 -4.98
CA VAL A 133 2.16 24.73 -5.48
C VAL A 133 2.91 24.10 -4.31
N SER A 134 3.54 22.94 -4.54
CA SER A 134 4.39 22.32 -3.51
C SER A 134 5.45 23.32 -3.05
N GLN A 135 5.52 23.56 -1.74
CA GLN A 135 6.49 24.49 -1.15
C GLN A 135 7.88 23.86 -0.96
N ARG A 136 8.04 22.58 -1.31
CA ARG A 136 9.30 21.85 -1.19
C ARG A 136 9.99 21.73 -2.55
N GLU A 137 11.30 21.89 -2.54
CA GLU A 137 12.12 21.56 -3.70
C GLU A 137 12.26 20.03 -3.84
N LEU A 138 12.17 19.56 -5.08
CA LEU A 138 12.33 18.16 -5.41
C LEU A 138 13.81 17.77 -5.36
N SER A 139 14.12 16.70 -4.61
CA SER A 139 15.45 16.10 -4.63
C SER A 139 15.78 15.51 -6.01
N LYS A 140 17.06 15.26 -6.30
CA LYS A 140 17.49 14.62 -7.56
C LYS A 140 16.83 13.25 -7.76
N SER A 141 16.66 12.47 -6.70
CA SER A 141 15.96 11.18 -6.74
C SER A 141 14.50 11.35 -7.15
N GLU A 142 13.81 12.37 -6.63
CA GLU A 142 12.40 12.64 -6.97
C GLU A 142 12.25 13.12 -8.41
N GLN A 143 13.17 13.96 -8.88
CA GLN A 143 13.21 14.38 -10.28
C GLN A 143 13.41 13.17 -11.21
N ILE A 144 14.28 12.23 -10.84
CA ILE A 144 14.46 10.96 -11.58
C ILE A 144 13.17 10.15 -11.58
N ILE A 145 12.46 10.06 -10.44
CA ILE A 145 11.16 9.35 -10.37
C ILE A 145 10.16 9.98 -11.34
N GLN A 146 9.98 11.31 -11.31
CA GLN A 146 9.07 12.02 -12.22
C GLN A 146 9.41 11.83 -13.70
N LEU A 147 10.70 11.82 -14.05
CA LEU A 147 11.18 11.58 -15.41
C LEU A 147 10.99 10.12 -15.83
N SER A 148 11.28 9.17 -14.95
CA SER A 148 11.07 7.75 -15.24
C SER A 148 9.59 7.40 -15.40
N SER A 149 8.71 8.08 -14.68
CA SER A 149 7.26 7.96 -14.78
C SER A 149 6.66 8.73 -15.96
N SER A 150 7.48 9.35 -16.81
CA SER A 150 7.07 9.81 -18.15
C SER A 150 6.69 8.69 -19.09
N LYS A 151 7.24 7.48 -18.88
CA LYS A 151 7.00 6.35 -19.76
C LYS A 151 5.71 5.62 -19.35
N LEU A 152 4.60 6.05 -19.93
CA LEU A 152 3.29 5.38 -19.87
C LEU A 152 3.18 4.49 -21.10
N ALA A 153 3.57 3.21 -20.99
CA ALA A 153 3.72 2.34 -22.14
C ALA A 153 2.43 2.27 -22.99
N PRO A 154 2.51 2.46 -24.33
CA PRO A 154 3.73 2.47 -25.14
C PRO A 154 4.36 3.86 -25.37
N HIS A 155 3.80 4.92 -24.82
CA HIS A 155 4.18 6.31 -25.11
C HIS A 155 5.01 6.96 -24.00
N SER A 156 5.52 8.15 -24.27
CA SER A 156 6.27 8.94 -23.30
C SER A 156 5.71 10.35 -23.24
N PHE A 157 5.34 10.79 -22.04
CA PHE A 157 4.74 12.09 -21.76
C PHE A 157 5.65 12.86 -20.82
N TRP A 158 6.34 13.86 -21.36
CA TRP A 158 7.30 14.65 -20.61
C TRP A 158 6.60 15.65 -19.69
N PRO A 159 7.21 16.01 -18.54
CA PRO A 159 6.68 17.05 -17.67
C PRO A 159 6.44 18.36 -18.42
N TRP A 160 5.38 19.06 -18.04
CA TRP A 160 5.03 20.37 -18.56
C TRP A 160 5.96 21.43 -17.96
N GLU A 161 6.56 22.26 -18.82
CA GLU A 161 7.41 23.37 -18.40
C GLU A 161 6.70 24.70 -18.69
N ASP A 162 6.21 25.41 -17.66
CA ASP A 162 5.47 26.67 -17.86
C ASP A 162 6.29 27.74 -18.59
N LYS A 163 7.62 27.77 -18.39
CA LYS A 163 8.54 28.68 -19.11
C LYS A 163 8.61 28.40 -20.62
N ARG A 164 8.22 27.20 -21.06
CA ARG A 164 8.19 26.75 -22.46
C ARG A 164 6.76 26.42 -22.90
N CYS A 165 5.79 27.19 -22.41
CA CYS A 165 4.40 27.09 -22.85
C CYS A 165 4.31 27.21 -24.39
N PRO A 166 3.55 26.33 -25.09
CA PRO A 166 3.40 26.40 -26.53
C PRO A 166 2.86 27.76 -26.98
N LYS A 167 3.51 28.34 -27.98
CA LYS A 167 3.06 29.58 -28.63
C LYS A 167 2.24 29.25 -29.87
N TYR A 168 1.38 30.17 -30.29
CA TYR A 168 0.60 29.99 -31.52
C TYR A 168 1.47 29.66 -32.74
N THR A 169 2.69 30.22 -32.81
CA THR A 169 3.69 29.95 -33.85
C THR A 169 4.13 28.48 -33.94
N ASP A 170 4.00 27.69 -32.88
CA ASP A 170 4.35 26.26 -32.85
C ASP A 170 3.35 25.36 -33.58
N PHE A 171 2.24 25.95 -34.03
CA PHE A 171 1.10 25.31 -34.71
C PHE A 171 0.87 25.87 -36.12
N VAL A 172 1.66 26.87 -36.53
CA VAL A 172 1.62 27.44 -37.88
C VAL A 172 2.42 26.53 -38.81
N PRO A 173 1.87 26.15 -39.98
CA PRO A 173 2.58 25.29 -40.92
C PRO A 173 3.83 25.98 -41.44
N THR A 174 4.96 25.27 -41.48
CA THR A 174 6.15 25.74 -42.22
C THR A 174 5.97 25.55 -43.73
N PRO A 175 6.62 26.35 -44.59
CA PRO A 175 6.48 26.21 -46.04
C PRO A 175 6.83 24.79 -46.52
N GLY A 176 5.85 24.08 -47.06
CA GLY A 176 5.98 22.69 -47.53
C GLY A 176 5.63 21.61 -46.49
N GLU A 177 5.19 21.99 -45.29
CA GLU A 177 4.74 21.04 -44.25
C GLU A 177 3.29 20.60 -44.50
N GLU A 178 3.07 19.28 -44.51
CA GLU A 178 1.74 18.68 -44.56
C GLU A 178 1.01 18.80 -43.20
N THR A 179 -0.29 18.49 -43.16
CA THR A 179 -1.04 18.41 -41.89
C THR A 179 -0.36 17.47 -40.90
N PHE A 180 -0.26 17.89 -39.63
CA PHE A 180 0.42 17.14 -38.60
C PHE A 180 -0.24 15.76 -38.40
N THR A 181 0.59 14.72 -38.41
CA THR A 181 0.20 13.36 -38.07
C THR A 181 1.03 12.89 -36.90
N ASP A 182 0.37 12.30 -35.92
CA ASP A 182 1.00 11.84 -34.70
C ASP A 182 1.95 10.67 -35.00
N SER A 183 3.20 10.81 -34.57
CA SER A 183 4.22 9.78 -34.71
C SER A 183 3.86 8.44 -34.07
N THR A 184 2.89 8.43 -33.15
CA THR A 184 2.39 7.20 -32.52
C THR A 184 1.46 6.39 -33.42
N GLY A 185 0.95 6.99 -34.49
CA GLY A 185 -0.08 6.40 -35.34
C GLY A 185 -1.46 6.36 -34.67
N PRO A 186 -2.44 5.72 -35.34
CA PRO A 186 -3.79 5.61 -34.82
C PRO A 186 -3.87 4.83 -33.50
N LEU A 187 -4.72 5.27 -32.59
CA LEU A 187 -4.91 4.64 -31.29
C LEU A 187 -5.63 3.29 -31.45
N ALA A 188 -5.27 2.31 -30.61
CA ALA A 188 -5.93 1.00 -30.62
C ALA A 188 -7.41 1.15 -30.25
N LEU A 189 -8.31 0.58 -31.04
CA LEU A 189 -9.76 0.58 -30.79
C LEU A 189 -10.18 -0.67 -30.01
N SER A 190 -11.20 -0.54 -29.15
CA SER A 190 -11.83 -1.69 -28.49
C SER A 190 -12.48 -2.64 -29.49
N VAL A 191 -12.77 -3.89 -29.08
CA VAL A 191 -13.47 -4.87 -29.92
C VAL A 191 -14.83 -4.34 -30.40
N GLN A 192 -15.52 -3.57 -29.57
CA GLN A 192 -16.84 -3.02 -29.91
C GLN A 192 -16.72 -1.85 -30.91
N GLN A 193 -15.72 -0.99 -30.76
CA GLN A 193 -15.42 0.06 -31.73
C GLN A 193 -14.99 -0.53 -33.07
N GLN A 194 -14.11 -1.54 -33.08
CA GLN A 194 -13.64 -2.18 -34.32
C GLN A 194 -14.78 -2.76 -35.18
N LYS A 195 -15.83 -3.30 -34.54
CA LYS A 195 -17.01 -3.82 -35.27
C LYS A 195 -17.77 -2.74 -36.04
N ASN A 196 -17.75 -1.51 -35.55
CA ASN A 196 -18.47 -0.37 -36.11
C ASN A 196 -17.54 0.62 -36.80
N PHE A 197 -16.24 0.35 -36.88
CA PHE A 197 -15.24 1.26 -37.41
C PHE A 197 -15.19 1.23 -38.94
N ASP A 198 -15.25 2.39 -39.57
CA ASP A 198 -15.04 2.57 -41.01
C ASP A 198 -13.61 2.99 -41.31
N ARG A 199 -13.25 4.20 -40.88
CA ARG A 199 -11.95 4.83 -41.16
C ARG A 199 -11.59 5.87 -40.10
N TRP A 200 -10.33 6.27 -40.08
CA TRP A 200 -9.92 7.50 -39.41
C TRP A 200 -10.22 8.69 -40.32
N TYR A 201 -10.76 9.76 -39.77
CA TYR A 201 -11.08 10.98 -40.50
C TYR A 201 -10.62 12.21 -39.72
N ARG A 202 -10.33 13.30 -40.41
CA ARG A 202 -10.18 14.61 -39.76
C ARG A 202 -11.50 15.37 -39.77
N PRO A 203 -11.90 16.01 -38.66
CA PRO A 203 -13.00 16.97 -38.60
C PRO A 203 -13.17 17.88 -39.82
N ARG A 204 -12.07 18.49 -40.28
CA ARG A 204 -12.06 19.41 -41.43
C ARG A 204 -12.55 18.82 -42.75
N GLU A 205 -12.55 17.48 -42.88
CA GLU A 205 -13.08 16.76 -44.04
C GLU A 205 -14.61 16.75 -44.06
N LEU A 206 -15.26 16.75 -42.89
CA LEU A 206 -16.72 16.72 -42.77
C LEU A 206 -17.33 18.12 -42.88
N TRP A 207 -16.70 19.11 -42.25
CA TRP A 207 -17.25 20.48 -42.16
C TRP A 207 -16.61 21.47 -43.14
N THR A 208 -15.90 20.98 -44.16
CA THR A 208 -15.32 21.78 -45.26
C THR A 208 -14.60 23.05 -44.80
N GLY A 209 -13.57 22.92 -43.98
CA GLY A 209 -12.76 24.05 -43.48
C GLY A 209 -12.67 24.12 -41.95
N THR A 210 -11.67 24.85 -41.45
CA THR A 210 -11.43 25.02 -40.00
C THR A 210 -12.40 26.01 -39.34
N GLU A 211 -12.98 26.89 -40.13
CA GLU A 211 -13.92 27.95 -39.74
C GLU A 211 -15.28 27.42 -39.26
N ASN A 212 -15.63 26.19 -39.65
CA ASN A 212 -16.88 25.54 -39.26
C ASN A 212 -16.71 24.60 -38.05
N MET A 213 -15.48 24.46 -37.55
CA MET A 213 -15.16 23.66 -36.37
C MET A 213 -15.18 24.53 -35.11
N ILE A 214 -15.72 23.99 -34.02
CA ILE A 214 -15.95 24.72 -32.78
C ILE A 214 -15.11 24.08 -31.66
N LEU A 215 -14.30 24.90 -30.97
CA LEU A 215 -13.59 24.52 -29.74
C LEU A 215 -14.05 25.31 -28.51
N GLU A 216 -14.89 26.32 -28.70
CA GLU A 216 -15.48 27.12 -27.65
C GLU A 216 -16.98 27.19 -27.91
N ARG A 217 -17.77 26.72 -26.95
CA ARG A 217 -19.24 26.80 -27.00
C ARG A 217 -19.71 27.40 -25.69
N GLU A 218 -20.53 28.43 -25.80
CA GLU A 218 -21.32 28.97 -24.70
C GLU A 218 -22.74 28.36 -24.77
N GLY A 219 -23.34 28.08 -23.63
CA GLY A 219 -24.71 27.55 -23.54
C GLY A 219 -24.97 26.79 -22.24
N GLU A 220 -26.22 26.80 -21.80
CA GLU A 220 -26.66 26.19 -20.53
C GLU A 220 -26.72 24.65 -20.59
N ASP A 221 -26.84 24.08 -21.80
CA ASP A 221 -27.03 22.63 -21.99
C ASP A 221 -25.79 21.86 -22.49
N LEU A 222 -24.62 22.49 -22.58
CA LEU A 222 -23.38 21.84 -23.07
C LEU A 222 -23.10 20.50 -22.38
N ALA A 223 -23.04 20.43 -21.04
CA ALA A 223 -22.82 19.17 -20.34
C ALA A 223 -23.99 18.19 -20.54
N ALA A 224 -25.22 18.70 -20.67
CA ALA A 224 -26.41 17.91 -20.96
C ALA A 224 -26.45 17.38 -22.41
N ASP A 225 -25.67 17.93 -23.31
CA ASP A 225 -25.64 17.56 -24.72
C ASP A 225 -24.48 16.59 -25.07
N LEU A 226 -23.47 16.47 -24.20
CA LEU A 226 -22.39 15.52 -24.41
C LEU A 226 -22.85 14.08 -24.19
N SER A 227 -22.49 13.22 -25.14
CA SER A 227 -22.83 11.82 -25.10
C SER A 227 -21.81 10.97 -25.86
N GLN A 228 -21.84 9.67 -25.56
CA GLN A 228 -21.19 8.61 -26.31
C GLN A 228 -22.21 7.49 -26.60
N ASP A 229 -21.83 6.53 -27.42
CA ASP A 229 -22.56 5.26 -27.54
C ASP A 229 -21.99 4.21 -26.57
N ILE A 230 -22.35 2.93 -26.77
CA ILE A 230 -21.95 1.80 -25.94
C ILE A 230 -20.46 1.46 -26.16
N ILE A 231 -19.60 2.33 -25.63
CA ILE A 231 -18.15 2.19 -25.53
C ILE A 231 -17.73 2.23 -24.05
N SER A 232 -16.58 1.64 -23.72
CA SER A 232 -16.21 1.26 -22.35
C SER A 232 -15.61 2.39 -21.49
N ASP A 233 -15.57 3.62 -21.98
CA ASP A 233 -14.95 4.80 -21.37
C ASP A 233 -15.96 5.80 -20.78
N CYS A 234 -17.12 5.32 -20.33
CA CYS A 234 -18.18 6.15 -19.74
C CYS A 234 -17.71 7.08 -18.61
N SER A 235 -16.73 6.64 -17.82
CA SER A 235 -16.11 7.41 -16.74
C SER A 235 -15.44 8.70 -17.26
N VAL A 236 -14.87 8.65 -18.46
CA VAL A 236 -14.22 9.79 -19.13
C VAL A 236 -15.27 10.81 -19.55
N VAL A 237 -16.38 10.37 -20.16
CA VAL A 237 -17.44 11.27 -20.60
C VAL A 237 -18.20 11.87 -19.40
N ALA A 238 -18.49 11.08 -18.37
CA ALA A 238 -19.05 11.59 -17.12
C ALA A 238 -18.16 12.70 -16.50
N SER A 239 -16.83 12.50 -16.55
CA SER A 239 -15.86 13.49 -16.08
C SER A 239 -15.88 14.78 -16.91
N LEU A 240 -15.96 14.67 -18.23
CA LEU A 240 -16.10 15.84 -19.11
C LEU A 240 -17.39 16.60 -18.81
N CYS A 241 -18.54 15.91 -18.69
CA CYS A 241 -19.82 16.54 -18.35
C CYS A 241 -19.75 17.28 -17.00
N ALA A 242 -19.22 16.65 -15.95
CA ALA A 242 -19.10 17.28 -14.63
C ALA A 242 -18.19 18.53 -14.68
N ALA A 243 -17.07 18.46 -15.40
CA ALA A 243 -16.15 19.58 -15.53
C ALA A 243 -16.72 20.73 -16.37
N PHE A 244 -17.39 20.44 -17.49
CA PHE A 244 -18.05 21.47 -18.30
C PHE A 244 -19.20 22.14 -17.56
N THR A 245 -19.98 21.38 -16.76
CA THR A 245 -21.05 21.95 -15.92
C THR A 245 -20.53 23.09 -15.05
N ARG A 246 -19.36 22.92 -14.45
CA ARG A 246 -18.74 23.97 -13.62
C ARG A 246 -18.43 25.22 -14.44
N GLU A 247 -17.94 25.07 -15.67
CA GLU A 247 -17.64 26.20 -16.56
C GLU A 247 -18.93 26.94 -16.98
N GLN A 248 -19.99 26.18 -17.30
CA GLN A 248 -21.31 26.71 -17.65
C GLN A 248 -21.95 27.51 -16.51
N ASN A 249 -21.75 27.07 -15.27
CA ASN A 249 -22.21 27.78 -14.07
C ASN A 249 -21.39 29.06 -13.75
N GLY A 250 -20.56 29.54 -14.69
CA GLY A 250 -19.85 30.81 -14.57
C GLY A 250 -18.65 30.78 -13.63
N HIS A 251 -18.11 29.59 -13.32
CA HIS A 251 -16.94 29.47 -12.42
C HIS A 251 -15.59 29.52 -13.13
N GLY A 252 -15.57 29.98 -14.39
CA GLY A 252 -14.38 30.12 -15.24
C GLY A 252 -13.87 28.79 -15.80
N SER A 253 -13.05 28.88 -16.86
CA SER A 253 -12.48 27.72 -17.57
C SER A 253 -11.63 26.84 -16.66
N LEU A 254 -11.79 25.52 -16.80
CA LEU A 254 -11.06 24.48 -16.07
C LEU A 254 -10.43 23.46 -17.01
N ILE A 255 -11.22 22.82 -17.86
CA ILE A 255 -10.77 21.82 -18.84
C ILE A 255 -10.76 22.37 -20.27
N SER A 256 -11.54 23.41 -20.58
CA SER A 256 -11.48 24.05 -21.90
C SER A 256 -10.14 24.72 -22.19
N CYS A 257 -9.43 25.18 -21.14
CA CYS A 257 -8.17 25.89 -21.24
C CYS A 257 -6.91 25.00 -21.11
N ILE A 258 -7.04 23.66 -21.18
CA ILE A 258 -5.89 22.74 -21.07
C ILE A 258 -5.38 22.24 -22.43
N ILE A 259 -5.91 22.74 -23.54
CA ILE A 259 -5.55 22.36 -24.91
C ILE A 259 -5.05 23.57 -25.71
N TRP A 260 -4.01 23.38 -26.51
CA TRP A 260 -3.39 24.37 -27.39
C TRP A 260 -3.49 23.96 -28.86
N PRO A 261 -3.59 24.91 -29.81
CA PRO A 261 -3.32 26.35 -29.64
C PRO A 261 -4.40 27.14 -28.90
N GLN A 262 -4.00 28.26 -28.31
CA GLN A 262 -4.90 29.19 -27.61
C GLN A 262 -4.67 30.64 -28.05
N ARG A 263 -5.71 31.46 -27.95
CA ARG A 263 -5.67 32.93 -28.03
C ARG A 263 -6.30 33.48 -26.75
N ASP A 264 -5.53 34.26 -25.99
CA ASP A 264 -5.99 34.87 -24.73
C ASP A 264 -6.58 33.86 -23.72
N GLY A 265 -6.05 32.64 -23.69
CA GLY A 265 -6.50 31.55 -22.80
C GLY A 265 -7.64 30.69 -23.36
N VAL A 266 -8.21 31.07 -24.51
CA VAL A 266 -9.29 30.36 -25.19
C VAL A 266 -8.72 29.43 -26.27
N PRO A 267 -9.13 28.15 -26.32
CA PRO A 267 -8.66 27.22 -27.35
C PRO A 267 -9.14 27.61 -28.75
N VAL A 268 -8.25 27.48 -29.74
CA VAL A 268 -8.56 27.79 -31.15
C VAL A 268 -8.21 26.63 -32.06
N VAL A 269 -8.94 26.51 -33.18
CA VAL A 269 -8.75 25.40 -34.13
C VAL A 269 -7.33 25.47 -34.70
N SER A 270 -6.62 24.35 -34.64
CA SER A 270 -5.24 24.25 -35.12
C SER A 270 -5.19 24.21 -36.64
N PRO A 271 -4.48 25.15 -37.30
CA PRO A 271 -4.32 25.15 -38.75
C PRO A 271 -3.70 23.85 -39.28
N THR A 272 -2.74 23.30 -38.54
CA THR A 272 -2.01 22.07 -38.89
C THR A 272 -2.71 20.79 -38.44
N GLY A 273 -3.74 20.86 -37.59
CA GLY A 273 -4.36 19.70 -36.95
C GLY A 273 -3.54 19.13 -35.80
N LYS A 274 -2.46 19.80 -35.38
CA LYS A 274 -1.66 19.47 -34.20
C LYS A 274 -2.27 20.10 -32.96
N TYR A 275 -2.44 19.31 -31.91
CA TYR A 275 -2.86 19.82 -30.61
C TYR A 275 -1.89 19.37 -29.51
N ILE A 276 -1.76 20.19 -28.49
CA ILE A 276 -1.00 19.87 -27.27
C ILE A 276 -1.96 20.01 -26.10
N VAL A 277 -2.09 18.97 -25.28
CA VAL A 277 -2.96 18.93 -24.10
C VAL A 277 -2.11 18.79 -22.83
N LYS A 278 -2.44 19.55 -21.79
CA LYS A 278 -1.78 19.52 -20.48
C LYS A 278 -2.60 18.68 -19.51
N LEU A 279 -2.15 17.46 -19.24
CA LEU A 279 -2.81 16.53 -18.30
C LEU A 279 -1.99 16.34 -17.03
N TRP A 280 -2.64 16.18 -15.88
CA TRP A 280 -2.00 15.84 -14.61
C TRP A 280 -1.80 14.33 -14.51
N LEU A 281 -0.55 13.87 -14.57
CA LEU A 281 -0.23 12.45 -14.64
C LEU A 281 1.01 12.14 -13.79
N ASN A 282 0.95 11.10 -12.96
CA ASN A 282 2.08 10.64 -12.15
C ASN A 282 2.75 11.74 -11.31
N GLY A 283 1.94 12.61 -10.71
CA GLY A 283 2.38 13.65 -9.77
C GLY A 283 2.81 14.98 -10.37
N CYS A 284 2.69 15.18 -11.68
CA CYS A 284 2.93 16.48 -12.32
C CYS A 284 2.10 16.68 -13.59
N TYR A 285 1.97 17.93 -14.06
CA TYR A 285 1.42 18.19 -15.38
C TYR A 285 2.36 17.68 -16.46
N ARG A 286 1.82 17.09 -17.53
CA ARG A 286 2.55 16.50 -18.64
C ARG A 286 2.00 16.96 -19.98
N LYS A 287 2.88 17.01 -20.96
CA LYS A 287 2.59 17.38 -22.33
C LYS A 287 2.13 16.16 -23.13
N VAL A 288 0.89 16.19 -23.61
CA VAL A 288 0.30 15.18 -24.50
C VAL A 288 0.11 15.79 -25.87
N ILE A 289 0.82 15.30 -26.88
CA ILE A 289 0.69 15.77 -28.26
C ILE A 289 -0.25 14.81 -28.99
N ILE A 290 -1.22 15.34 -29.73
CA ILE A 290 -2.14 14.57 -30.57
C ILE A 290 -2.30 15.24 -31.94
N ASP A 291 -2.68 14.46 -32.95
CA ASP A 291 -3.31 14.98 -34.16
C ASP A 291 -4.85 15.03 -34.01
N ASP A 292 -5.57 15.50 -35.02
CA ASP A 292 -7.04 15.62 -35.04
C ASP A 292 -7.78 14.46 -35.73
N PHE A 293 -7.13 13.31 -35.97
CA PHE A 293 -7.83 12.13 -36.48
C PHE A 293 -8.78 11.52 -35.45
N LEU A 294 -10.03 11.30 -35.82
CA LEU A 294 -11.05 10.64 -34.99
C LEU A 294 -11.58 9.38 -35.70
N PRO A 295 -12.04 8.36 -34.95
CA PRO A 295 -12.62 7.15 -35.55
C PRO A 295 -14.04 7.43 -36.06
N ALA A 296 -14.28 7.19 -37.36
CA ALA A 296 -15.62 7.23 -37.96
C ALA A 296 -16.34 5.88 -37.83
N SER A 297 -17.66 5.96 -37.66
CA SER A 297 -18.53 4.79 -37.68
C SER A 297 -18.92 4.37 -39.10
N LEU A 298 -19.30 3.10 -39.26
CA LEU A 298 -19.68 2.46 -40.51
C LEU A 298 -21.05 2.94 -41.03
N GLY A 299 -21.07 3.55 -42.22
CA GLY A 299 -22.30 3.90 -42.95
C GLY A 299 -23.26 4.82 -42.18
N ASP A 300 -24.57 4.59 -42.32
CA ASP A 300 -25.65 5.29 -41.58
C ASP A 300 -25.80 4.83 -40.12
N SER A 301 -24.82 4.11 -39.55
CA SER A 301 -24.90 3.71 -38.14
C SER A 301 -24.91 4.96 -37.25
N LYS A 302 -25.94 5.10 -36.41
CA LYS A 302 -26.09 6.21 -35.46
C LYS A 302 -25.07 6.17 -34.30
N HIS A 303 -24.11 5.25 -34.34
CA HIS A 303 -23.15 5.01 -33.27
C HIS A 303 -21.96 5.96 -33.36
N SER A 304 -21.66 6.63 -32.25
CA SER A 304 -20.49 7.48 -32.05
C SER A 304 -19.37 6.66 -31.43
N LEU A 305 -18.19 6.66 -32.05
CA LEU A 305 -17.03 5.89 -31.57
C LEU A 305 -16.12 6.68 -30.61
N HIS A 306 -16.51 7.91 -30.31
CA HIS A 306 -15.86 8.88 -29.45
C HIS A 306 -16.96 9.79 -28.86
N VAL A 307 -16.67 10.55 -27.80
CA VAL A 307 -17.60 11.55 -27.27
C VAL A 307 -17.95 12.59 -28.34
N ALA A 308 -19.22 12.98 -28.39
CA ALA A 308 -19.74 13.99 -29.30
C ALA A 308 -20.86 14.80 -28.64
N SER A 309 -21.09 16.00 -29.15
CA SER A 309 -22.30 16.79 -28.88
C SER A 309 -23.41 16.31 -29.82
N ASN A 310 -24.61 16.09 -29.29
CA ASN A 310 -25.74 15.62 -30.11
C ASN A 310 -26.28 16.75 -30.99
N GLU A 311 -26.41 17.95 -30.44
CA GLU A 311 -26.98 19.11 -31.13
C GLU A 311 -25.96 19.83 -32.03
N HIS A 312 -24.69 19.83 -31.63
CA HIS A 312 -23.61 20.52 -32.34
C HIS A 312 -22.42 19.60 -32.63
N PRO A 313 -22.52 18.69 -33.63
CA PRO A 313 -21.45 17.76 -33.98
C PRO A 313 -20.11 18.43 -34.34
N SER A 314 -20.11 19.70 -34.76
CA SER A 314 -18.89 20.47 -35.04
C SER A 314 -18.14 20.93 -33.78
N PHE A 315 -18.70 20.75 -32.59
CA PHE A 315 -18.03 20.98 -31.31
C PHE A 315 -17.12 19.80 -30.97
N ILE A 316 -15.85 19.92 -31.38
CA ILE A 316 -14.88 18.81 -31.35
C ILE A 316 -13.95 18.83 -30.13
N LEU A 317 -14.02 19.86 -29.28
CA LEU A 317 -13.18 19.97 -28.08
C LEU A 317 -13.27 18.72 -27.18
N PRO A 318 -14.47 18.20 -26.83
CA PRO A 318 -14.60 17.00 -26.00
C PRO A 318 -13.89 15.79 -26.61
N SER A 319 -14.03 15.59 -27.92
CA SER A 319 -13.42 14.47 -28.65
C SER A 319 -11.89 14.55 -28.64
N LEU A 320 -11.32 15.77 -28.71
CA LEU A 320 -9.88 15.96 -28.61
C LEU A 320 -9.35 15.73 -27.18
N LEU A 321 -10.10 16.17 -26.16
CA LEU A 321 -9.74 15.93 -24.76
C LEU A 321 -9.79 14.44 -24.41
N GLU A 322 -10.85 13.75 -24.83
CA GLU A 322 -10.99 12.30 -24.71
C GLU A 322 -9.82 11.60 -25.40
N LYS A 323 -9.52 11.94 -26.66
CA LYS A 323 -8.39 11.35 -27.40
C LYS A 323 -7.05 11.53 -26.68
N ALA A 324 -6.77 12.72 -26.14
CA ALA A 324 -5.54 12.98 -25.40
C ALA A 324 -5.45 12.11 -24.13
N TYR A 325 -6.56 11.99 -23.40
CA TYR A 325 -6.64 11.14 -22.22
C TYR A 325 -6.44 9.67 -22.57
N LEU A 326 -7.18 9.15 -23.55
CA LEU A 326 -7.11 7.75 -23.98
C LEU A 326 -5.74 7.40 -24.57
N LYS A 327 -5.07 8.34 -25.26
CA LYS A 327 -3.67 8.18 -25.65
C LYS A 327 -2.76 7.98 -24.43
N ALA A 328 -2.96 8.73 -23.36
CA ALA A 328 -2.19 8.57 -22.12
C ALA A 328 -2.47 7.22 -21.43
N MET A 329 -3.69 6.69 -21.57
CA MET A 329 -4.12 5.41 -21.02
C MET A 329 -3.88 4.20 -21.95
N GLY A 330 -3.35 4.42 -23.16
CA GLY A 330 -2.83 3.39 -24.06
C GLY A 330 -3.67 3.10 -25.31
N GLY A 331 -4.84 3.73 -25.47
CA GLY A 331 -5.72 3.60 -26.63
C GLY A 331 -7.20 3.80 -26.32
N TYR A 332 -8.03 3.81 -27.36
CA TYR A 332 -9.50 3.72 -27.25
C TYR A 332 -9.98 2.33 -26.79
N ASP A 333 -9.10 1.31 -26.78
CA ASP A 333 -9.32 0.02 -26.13
C ASP A 333 -9.26 0.09 -24.59
N PHE A 334 -9.55 1.26 -24.05
CA PHE A 334 -9.64 1.56 -22.62
C PHE A 334 -10.85 0.84 -22.02
N PRO A 335 -10.67 0.02 -20.98
CA PRO A 335 -11.75 -0.82 -20.48
C PRO A 335 -12.65 -0.14 -19.43
N GLY A 336 -12.45 1.17 -19.21
CA GLY A 336 -13.13 1.95 -18.19
C GLY A 336 -12.25 2.20 -16.97
N SER A 337 -12.57 3.23 -16.20
CA SER A 337 -11.96 3.48 -14.89
C SER A 337 -12.95 4.13 -13.92
N ASN A 338 -12.41 4.76 -12.88
CA ASN A 338 -13.14 5.57 -11.92
C ASN A 338 -13.08 7.04 -12.37
N SER A 339 -14.23 7.67 -12.58
CA SER A 339 -14.33 9.09 -13.00
C SER A 339 -13.61 10.07 -12.08
N GLY A 340 -13.48 9.79 -10.79
CA GLY A 340 -12.66 10.60 -9.89
C GLY A 340 -11.16 10.59 -10.25
N THR A 341 -10.67 9.49 -10.81
CA THR A 341 -9.30 9.37 -11.36
C THR A 341 -9.15 10.13 -12.67
N ASP A 342 -10.16 10.03 -13.55
CA ASP A 342 -10.21 10.73 -14.83
C ASP A 342 -10.21 12.26 -14.61
N LEU A 343 -11.09 12.76 -13.74
CA LEU A 343 -11.14 14.16 -13.31
C LEU A 343 -9.83 14.61 -12.69
N TYR A 344 -9.19 13.78 -11.85
CA TYR A 344 -7.86 14.09 -11.30
C TYR A 344 -6.82 14.27 -12.41
N CYS A 345 -6.90 13.50 -13.49
CA CYS A 345 -6.00 13.63 -14.63
C CYS A 345 -6.27 14.87 -15.47
N PHE A 346 -7.54 15.23 -15.70
CA PHE A 346 -7.88 16.44 -16.46
C PHE A 346 -7.55 17.72 -15.69
N THR A 347 -7.81 17.74 -14.38
CA THR A 347 -7.87 18.99 -13.60
C THR A 347 -6.71 19.14 -12.61
N GLY A 348 -6.15 18.03 -12.11
CA GLY A 348 -5.26 18.02 -10.94
C GLY A 348 -5.99 18.26 -9.61
N TRP A 349 -7.34 18.21 -9.59
CA TRP A 349 -8.16 18.41 -8.39
C TRP A 349 -8.18 17.17 -7.49
N ILE A 350 -8.21 17.38 -6.17
CA ILE A 350 -7.97 16.36 -5.16
C ILE A 350 -9.12 15.33 -5.18
N PRO A 351 -8.88 14.06 -5.56
CA PRO A 351 -9.94 13.06 -5.61
C PRO A 351 -10.23 12.50 -4.20
N GLU A 352 -11.50 12.33 -3.89
CA GLU A 352 -12.04 11.63 -2.73
C GLU A 352 -13.06 10.60 -3.23
N HIS A 353 -12.89 9.34 -2.81
CA HIS A 353 -13.82 8.25 -3.12
C HIS A 353 -14.63 7.93 -1.86
N LEU A 354 -15.94 8.10 -1.95
CA LEU A 354 -16.89 7.75 -0.91
C LEU A 354 -17.60 6.44 -1.29
N PHE A 355 -17.36 5.39 -0.51
CA PHE A 355 -18.04 4.10 -0.66
C PHE A 355 -19.40 4.17 0.06
N LEU A 356 -20.49 4.03 -0.68
CA LEU A 356 -21.86 4.04 -0.15
C LEU A 356 -22.28 2.65 0.36
N LYS A 357 -21.78 1.59 -0.29
CA LYS A 357 -22.03 0.19 0.09
C LYS A 357 -20.71 -0.49 0.42
N GLY A 358 -20.72 -1.42 1.39
CA GLY A 358 -19.53 -2.20 1.75
C GLY A 358 -19.46 -2.56 3.24
N ASN A 359 -18.29 -3.02 3.67
CA ASN A 359 -18.03 -3.34 5.08
C ASN A 359 -18.14 -2.05 5.92
N PRO A 360 -18.88 -2.04 7.04
CA PRO A 360 -18.97 -0.87 7.93
C PRO A 360 -17.62 -0.28 8.35
N ALA A 361 -16.56 -1.09 8.41
CA ALA A 361 -15.21 -0.62 8.74
C ALA A 361 -14.53 0.21 7.63
N ASP A 362 -15.03 0.12 6.40
CA ASP A 362 -14.52 0.82 5.21
C ASP A 362 -15.49 1.91 4.72
N LEU A 363 -16.72 1.95 5.24
CA LEU A 363 -17.63 3.07 5.07
C LEU A 363 -17.01 4.33 5.69
N SER A 364 -17.06 5.44 4.96
CA SER A 364 -16.60 6.71 5.48
C SER A 364 -17.45 7.10 6.69
N LEU A 365 -16.82 7.40 7.83
CA LEU A 365 -17.52 7.87 9.05
C LEU A 365 -18.43 9.09 8.77
N ASP A 366 -18.06 9.90 7.78
CA ASP A 366 -18.85 11.06 7.31
C ASP A 366 -20.11 10.66 6.50
N LEU A 367 -20.36 9.37 6.26
CA LEU A 367 -21.55 8.85 5.59
C LEU A 367 -22.54 8.22 6.57
N ALA A 368 -22.28 8.29 7.87
CA ALA A 368 -23.21 7.79 8.89
C ALA A 368 -24.59 8.48 8.78
N GLU A 369 -24.63 9.70 8.25
CA GLU A 369 -25.87 10.42 7.94
C GLU A 369 -25.78 11.13 6.57
N PRO A 370 -26.67 10.83 5.59
CA PRO A 370 -26.69 11.47 4.27
C PRO A 370 -26.70 13.01 4.30
N LEU A 371 -27.36 13.59 5.32
CA LEU A 371 -27.46 15.04 5.49
C LEU A 371 -26.10 15.72 5.68
N THR A 372 -25.19 15.08 6.42
CA THR A 372 -23.85 15.63 6.66
C THR A 372 -23.01 15.68 5.39
N LEU A 373 -23.23 14.74 4.45
CA LEU A 373 -22.63 14.80 3.13
C LEU A 373 -23.18 15.98 2.34
N TRP A 374 -24.50 16.15 2.33
CA TRP A 374 -25.16 17.21 1.60
C TRP A 374 -24.68 18.60 2.03
N ASP A 375 -24.67 18.88 3.33
CA ASP A 375 -24.21 20.17 3.88
C ASP A 375 -22.77 20.50 3.44
N ARG A 376 -21.94 19.47 3.31
CA ARG A 376 -20.55 19.58 2.89
C ARG A 376 -20.41 19.88 1.39
N VAL A 377 -21.19 19.19 0.55
CA VAL A 377 -21.02 19.26 -0.92
C VAL A 377 -21.89 20.32 -1.58
N TYR A 378 -23.07 20.64 -1.05
CA TYR A 378 -24.03 21.53 -1.71
C TYR A 378 -23.46 22.94 -1.92
N GLN A 379 -22.96 23.57 -0.85
CA GLN A 379 -22.40 24.92 -0.92
C GLN A 379 -21.08 24.96 -1.72
N THR A 380 -20.27 23.91 -1.60
CA THR A 380 -18.99 23.84 -2.33
C THR A 380 -19.18 23.52 -3.81
N TRP A 381 -20.27 22.84 -4.17
CA TRP A 381 -20.64 22.61 -5.57
C TRP A 381 -21.20 23.90 -6.19
N LYS A 382 -22.11 24.60 -5.50
CA LYS A 382 -22.62 25.92 -5.92
C LYS A 382 -21.52 26.99 -6.02
N SER A 383 -20.44 26.86 -5.25
CA SER A 383 -19.29 27.77 -5.37
C SER A 383 -18.33 27.39 -6.50
N GLY A 384 -18.49 26.21 -7.10
CA GLY A 384 -17.62 25.67 -8.13
C GLY A 384 -16.29 25.16 -7.59
N ASP A 385 -16.26 24.63 -6.37
CA ASP A 385 -15.07 24.12 -5.69
C ASP A 385 -15.05 22.59 -5.50
N VAL A 386 -16.10 21.89 -5.94
CA VAL A 386 -16.13 20.43 -6.03
C VAL A 386 -16.82 19.98 -7.32
N LEU A 387 -16.26 18.97 -7.98
CA LEU A 387 -16.88 18.22 -9.07
C LEU A 387 -17.38 16.89 -8.55
N MET A 388 -18.50 16.41 -9.08
CA MET A 388 -19.19 15.24 -8.56
C MET A 388 -19.59 14.27 -9.69
N THR A 389 -19.32 12.99 -9.48
CA THR A 389 -19.80 11.89 -10.30
C THR A 389 -20.25 10.72 -9.41
N LEU A 390 -21.07 9.83 -9.96
CA LEU A 390 -21.58 8.64 -9.28
C LEU A 390 -21.14 7.37 -10.02
N GLY A 391 -20.95 6.27 -9.29
CA GLY A 391 -20.65 4.96 -9.85
C GLY A 391 -21.62 3.89 -9.35
N THR A 392 -22.12 3.07 -10.27
CA THR A 392 -22.94 1.90 -9.96
C THR A 392 -22.09 0.64 -9.86
N GLY A 393 -22.45 -0.25 -8.94
CA GLY A 393 -21.89 -1.60 -8.88
C GLY A 393 -22.49 -2.51 -9.95
N VAL A 394 -22.36 -3.82 -9.74
CA VAL A 394 -23.10 -4.80 -10.53
C VAL A 394 -24.58 -4.65 -10.19
N LEU A 395 -25.41 -4.31 -11.18
CA LEU A 395 -26.86 -4.20 -11.05
C LEU A 395 -27.50 -5.25 -11.94
N GLU A 396 -28.45 -6.02 -11.41
CA GLU A 396 -29.30 -6.84 -12.25
C GLU A 396 -30.31 -5.97 -13.02
N ALA A 397 -30.78 -6.46 -14.18
CA ALA A 397 -31.62 -5.67 -15.08
C ALA A 397 -32.94 -5.17 -14.44
N TRP A 398 -33.44 -5.87 -13.42
CA TRP A 398 -34.63 -5.49 -12.67
C TRP A 398 -34.34 -4.59 -11.46
N GLU A 399 -33.13 -4.64 -10.88
CA GLU A 399 -32.71 -3.82 -9.74
C GLU A 399 -32.31 -2.40 -10.12
N GLY A 400 -31.95 -2.19 -11.39
CA GLY A 400 -31.39 -0.92 -11.85
C GLY A 400 -32.41 0.21 -11.98
N HIS A 401 -33.71 -0.07 -12.07
CA HIS A 401 -34.76 0.96 -12.32
C HIS A 401 -34.41 1.94 -13.46
N GLY A 402 -33.74 1.44 -14.52
CA GLY A 402 -33.24 2.26 -15.64
C GLY A 402 -31.76 2.67 -15.53
N LEU A 403 -31.12 2.51 -14.39
CA LEU A 403 -29.67 2.63 -14.23
C LEU A 403 -28.93 1.44 -14.88
N VAL A 404 -27.73 1.74 -15.36
CA VAL A 404 -26.80 0.79 -15.98
C VAL A 404 -25.82 0.35 -14.90
N GLY A 405 -25.61 -0.96 -14.73
CA GLY A 405 -24.60 -1.50 -13.82
C GLY A 405 -23.17 -1.32 -14.35
N GLU A 406 -22.20 -1.29 -13.44
CA GLU A 406 -20.77 -1.03 -13.70
C GLU A 406 -20.54 0.22 -14.55
N HIS A 407 -21.23 1.33 -14.21
CA HIS A 407 -21.29 2.54 -15.02
C HIS A 407 -21.13 3.82 -14.20
N ASP A 408 -20.58 4.86 -14.83
CA ASP A 408 -20.36 6.16 -14.21
C ASP A 408 -21.34 7.22 -14.76
N TYR A 409 -21.82 8.08 -13.87
CA TYR A 409 -22.78 9.15 -14.14
C TYR A 409 -22.22 10.50 -13.69
N ALA A 410 -22.55 11.57 -14.41
CA ALA A 410 -22.17 12.93 -14.03
C ALA A 410 -23.25 13.59 -13.16
N ILE A 411 -22.84 14.35 -12.13
CA ILE A 411 -23.75 15.26 -11.45
C ILE A 411 -23.65 16.62 -12.12
N ILE A 412 -24.74 17.06 -12.75
CA ILE A 412 -24.80 18.31 -13.49
C ILE A 412 -25.69 19.37 -12.80
N GLY A 413 -26.34 19.02 -11.69
CA GLY A 413 -27.20 19.93 -10.92
C GLY A 413 -27.45 19.44 -9.49
N LEU A 414 -27.56 20.39 -8.56
CA LEU A 414 -28.01 20.15 -7.18
C LEU A 414 -29.08 21.17 -6.81
N GLN A 415 -30.19 20.70 -6.26
CA GLN A 415 -31.32 21.53 -5.87
C GLN A 415 -31.89 21.10 -4.52
N GLU A 416 -32.27 22.10 -3.72
CA GLU A 416 -33.12 21.91 -2.54
C GLU A 416 -34.52 22.40 -2.93
N VAL A 417 -35.53 21.58 -2.66
CA VAL A 417 -36.93 21.90 -2.92
C VAL A 417 -37.70 21.76 -1.62
N ILE A 418 -38.48 22.78 -1.26
CA ILE A 418 -39.29 22.75 -0.05
C ILE A 418 -40.67 22.21 -0.46
N SER A 419 -41.10 21.11 0.14
CA SER A 419 -42.43 20.54 -0.09
C SER A 419 -43.51 21.36 0.62
N ASP A 420 -44.77 21.13 0.26
CA ASP A 420 -45.92 21.80 0.88
C ASP A 420 -46.02 21.56 2.40
N SER A 421 -45.44 20.45 2.89
CA SER A 421 -45.34 20.13 4.31
C SER A 421 -44.19 20.86 5.04
N GLY A 422 -43.40 21.65 4.31
CA GLY A 422 -42.24 22.38 4.82
C GLY A 422 -40.96 21.55 4.94
N ARG A 423 -40.95 20.29 4.45
CA ARG A 423 -39.75 19.44 4.42
C ARG A 423 -38.84 19.85 3.25
N VAL A 424 -37.52 19.75 3.43
CA VAL A 424 -36.53 20.08 2.40
C VAL A 424 -36.07 18.82 1.69
N GLY A 425 -36.60 18.60 0.48
CA GLY A 425 -36.15 17.58 -0.46
C GLY A 425 -34.83 17.95 -1.11
N ARG A 426 -33.92 16.99 -1.24
CA ARG A 426 -32.56 17.18 -1.77
C ARG A 426 -32.39 16.34 -3.03
N TRP A 427 -32.19 17.02 -4.15
CA TRP A 427 -32.26 16.42 -5.47
C TRP A 427 -30.96 16.62 -6.24
N LEU A 428 -30.48 15.56 -6.87
CA LEU A 428 -29.29 15.54 -7.72
C LEU A 428 -29.70 15.31 -9.17
N LEU A 429 -29.28 16.18 -10.08
CA LEU A 429 -29.48 15.99 -11.51
C LEU A 429 -28.37 15.09 -12.04
N VAL A 430 -28.70 13.82 -12.24
CA VAL A 430 -27.80 12.75 -12.64
C VAL A 430 -27.87 12.57 -14.15
N LYS A 431 -26.73 12.73 -14.82
CA LYS A 431 -26.61 12.54 -16.27
C LYS A 431 -25.89 11.25 -16.63
N ASN A 432 -26.56 10.45 -17.45
CA ASN A 432 -25.99 9.30 -18.13
C ASN A 432 -25.14 9.75 -19.34
N PRO A 433 -23.86 9.36 -19.43
CA PRO A 433 -23.02 9.67 -20.58
C PRO A 433 -23.45 8.97 -21.88
N TRP A 434 -24.32 7.96 -21.83
CA TRP A 434 -24.83 7.29 -23.04
C TRP A 434 -26.00 8.04 -23.68
N LYS A 435 -26.04 8.05 -25.03
CA LYS A 435 -27.15 8.62 -25.81
C LYS A 435 -28.51 8.01 -25.50
N THR A 436 -28.55 6.68 -25.37
CA THR A 436 -29.76 5.90 -25.04
C THR A 436 -29.55 5.19 -23.71
N GLY A 437 -29.94 5.84 -22.61
CA GLY A 437 -29.99 5.25 -21.27
C GLY A 437 -31.38 4.73 -20.93
N GLY A 438 -31.49 3.88 -19.91
CA GLY A 438 -32.80 3.59 -19.32
C GLY A 438 -33.34 4.84 -18.63
N ASN A 439 -34.66 5.08 -18.77
CA ASN A 439 -35.31 6.14 -18.00
C ASN A 439 -35.38 5.69 -16.55
N TRP A 440 -34.87 6.52 -15.64
CA TRP A 440 -35.02 6.29 -14.21
C TRP A 440 -36.51 6.19 -13.87
N SER A 441 -36.96 5.01 -13.44
CA SER A 441 -38.36 4.74 -13.13
C SER A 441 -38.74 5.07 -11.68
N GLY A 442 -37.78 5.51 -10.87
CA GLY A 442 -37.94 5.66 -9.42
C GLY A 442 -38.02 4.32 -8.68
N PRO A 443 -38.01 4.35 -7.33
CA PRO A 443 -38.44 3.22 -6.53
C PRO A 443 -39.87 2.84 -6.93
N LEU A 444 -40.18 1.55 -7.06
CA LEU A 444 -41.57 1.13 -7.20
C LEU A 444 -42.29 1.49 -5.89
N ALA A 445 -43.44 2.16 -5.98
CA ALA A 445 -44.40 2.14 -4.89
C ALA A 445 -44.67 0.66 -4.62
N ILE A 446 -44.25 0.18 -3.44
CA ILE A 446 -44.71 -1.11 -2.96
C ILE A 446 -46.15 -0.82 -2.54
N ASP A 447 -47.08 -0.99 -3.48
CA ASP A 447 -48.47 -1.21 -3.11
C ASP A 447 -48.44 -2.46 -2.22
N ASP A 448 -48.70 -2.30 -0.93
CA ASP A 448 -48.82 -3.37 0.07
C ASP A 448 -50.10 -4.19 -0.15
N ASP A 449 -50.57 -4.29 -1.40
CA ASP A 449 -51.72 -5.04 -1.84
C ASP A 449 -51.26 -6.38 -2.44
N SER A 450 -50.70 -7.23 -1.58
CA SER A 450 -50.82 -8.67 -1.76
C SER A 450 -51.68 -9.24 -0.63
N ASP A 451 -52.99 -8.96 -0.73
CA ASP A 451 -54.03 -9.82 -0.17
C ASP A 451 -53.87 -11.21 -0.81
N ASP A 452 -53.08 -12.08 -0.17
CA ASP A 452 -53.13 -13.52 -0.41
C ASP A 452 -54.25 -14.10 0.45
N ASP A 453 -55.40 -14.29 -0.18
CA ASP A 453 -56.55 -15.04 0.33
C ASP A 453 -56.10 -16.48 0.73
N SER A 454 -55.90 -16.73 2.02
CA SER A 454 -55.93 -18.08 2.59
C SER A 454 -56.23 -18.07 4.09
N ASP A 455 -57.52 -18.26 4.39
CA ASP A 455 -58.15 -18.81 5.59
C ASP A 455 -57.25 -19.25 6.76
N GLY A 456 -57.52 -18.68 7.94
CA GLY A 456 -57.07 -19.21 9.23
C GLY A 456 -57.51 -18.36 10.42
N ASP A 457 -58.71 -18.65 10.95
CA ASP A 457 -59.23 -18.20 12.26
C ASP A 457 -58.13 -18.05 13.32
N PHE A 458 -58.00 -16.86 13.94
CA PHE A 458 -57.77 -16.71 15.38
C PHE A 458 -58.11 -15.28 15.83
N ASP A 459 -59.11 -15.16 16.70
CA ASP A 459 -59.47 -13.95 17.44
C ASP A 459 -58.29 -13.40 18.27
N ASP A 460 -57.91 -12.14 18.07
CA ASP A 460 -57.30 -11.31 19.12
C ASP A 460 -57.75 -9.84 19.01
N PRO A 461 -58.52 -9.31 19.97
CA PRO A 461 -58.92 -7.92 19.99
C PRO A 461 -57.98 -7.08 20.89
N LYS A 462 -57.46 -6.00 20.29
CA LYS A 462 -56.81 -4.82 20.91
C LYS A 462 -55.30 -4.90 21.15
N SER A 463 -54.58 -4.22 20.28
CA SER A 463 -53.51 -3.33 20.70
C SER A 463 -53.57 -2.04 19.88
N ASP A 464 -54.04 -0.97 20.52
CA ASP A 464 -53.76 0.40 20.10
C ASP A 464 -52.24 0.61 20.20
N SER A 465 -51.57 0.66 19.05
CA SER A 465 -50.25 1.28 18.94
C SER A 465 -50.20 1.98 17.59
N ASP A 466 -50.53 3.26 17.65
CA ASP A 466 -50.11 4.29 16.69
C ASP A 466 -48.56 4.26 16.60
N GLU A 467 -48.01 3.37 15.78
CA GLU A 467 -46.64 3.51 15.29
C GLU A 467 -46.71 3.90 13.81
N ASP A 468 -46.41 5.19 13.61
CA ASP A 468 -46.25 5.86 12.34
C ASP A 468 -45.42 5.03 11.35
N SER A 469 -46.07 4.33 10.42
CA SER A 469 -45.45 3.93 9.17
C SER A 469 -45.36 5.17 8.27
N GLU A 470 -44.38 6.03 8.54
CA GLU A 470 -43.99 7.14 7.67
C GLU A 470 -43.57 6.58 6.30
N SER A 471 -44.49 6.56 5.33
CA SER A 471 -44.13 6.46 3.93
C SER A 471 -43.40 7.75 3.54
N ASP A 472 -42.08 7.66 3.36
CA ASP A 472 -41.15 8.71 2.91
C ASP A 472 -41.39 9.21 1.46
N GLU A 473 -42.65 9.23 0.98
CA GLU A 473 -42.98 9.71 -0.35
C GLU A 473 -43.23 11.23 -0.35
N ASP A 474 -42.17 12.02 -0.24
CA ASP A 474 -42.21 13.40 -0.71
C ASP A 474 -42.44 13.36 -2.24
N ALA A 475 -43.65 13.73 -2.68
CA ALA A 475 -44.03 13.73 -4.09
C ALA A 475 -42.98 14.44 -4.98
N TYR A 476 -42.65 13.84 -6.12
CA TYR A 476 -41.65 14.38 -7.06
C TYR A 476 -42.05 15.82 -7.48
N PRO A 477 -41.21 16.84 -7.25
CA PRO A 477 -41.62 18.23 -7.49
C PRO A 477 -41.92 18.49 -8.96
N GLU A 478 -43.06 19.15 -9.26
CA GLU A 478 -43.41 19.56 -10.63
C GLU A 478 -42.33 20.44 -11.28
N GLU A 479 -41.64 21.27 -10.48
CA GLU A 479 -40.52 22.11 -10.92
C GLU A 479 -39.33 21.31 -11.48
N LEU A 480 -39.18 20.05 -11.07
CA LEU A 480 -38.11 19.15 -11.50
C LEU A 480 -38.59 18.16 -12.58
N ALA A 481 -39.86 18.20 -12.98
CA ALA A 481 -40.45 17.26 -13.96
C ALA A 481 -39.94 17.49 -15.38
N GLN A 482 -39.49 18.71 -15.68
CA GLN A 482 -38.85 19.04 -16.96
C GLN A 482 -37.35 18.76 -16.88
N SER A 483 -36.95 17.56 -17.32
CA SER A 483 -35.53 17.21 -17.43
C SER A 483 -34.87 17.96 -18.61
N PRO A 484 -33.65 18.52 -18.44
CA PRO A 484 -32.99 19.30 -19.49
C PRO A 484 -32.53 18.46 -20.69
N SER A 485 -32.46 17.14 -20.55
CA SER A 485 -32.16 16.22 -21.66
C SER A 485 -32.72 14.83 -21.41
N GLN A 486 -32.90 14.02 -22.45
CA GLN A 486 -33.37 12.62 -22.34
C GLN A 486 -32.44 11.71 -21.52
N SER A 487 -31.18 12.09 -21.33
CA SER A 487 -30.21 11.30 -20.56
C SER A 487 -29.82 11.94 -19.22
N ALA A 488 -30.56 12.95 -18.74
CA ALA A 488 -30.38 13.50 -17.40
C ALA A 488 -31.69 13.43 -16.60
N VAL A 489 -31.64 12.96 -15.36
CA VAL A 489 -32.82 12.79 -14.50
C VAL A 489 -32.51 13.24 -13.08
N TRP A 490 -33.48 13.81 -12.37
CA TRP A 490 -33.34 14.12 -10.96
C TRP A 490 -33.56 12.88 -10.10
N ILE A 491 -32.65 12.63 -9.16
CA ILE A 491 -32.69 11.54 -8.19
C ILE A 491 -32.54 12.14 -6.80
N ASP A 492 -33.37 11.72 -5.85
CA ASP A 492 -33.27 12.18 -4.46
C ASP A 492 -32.03 11.59 -3.77
N LEU A 493 -31.56 12.28 -2.72
CA LEU A 493 -30.35 11.89 -1.99
C LEU A 493 -30.43 10.47 -1.41
N ASN A 494 -31.59 10.01 -0.93
CA ASN A 494 -31.72 8.68 -0.33
C ASN A 494 -31.64 7.58 -1.39
N SER A 495 -32.26 7.79 -2.55
CA SER A 495 -32.10 6.92 -3.72
C SER A 495 -30.63 6.85 -4.18
N VAL A 496 -29.86 7.94 -4.09
CA VAL A 496 -28.42 7.88 -4.39
C VAL A 496 -27.71 6.88 -3.47
N PHE A 497 -27.97 6.93 -2.15
CA PHE A 497 -27.38 5.98 -1.19
C PHE A 497 -27.86 4.54 -1.39
N ARG A 498 -29.09 4.34 -1.87
CA ARG A 498 -29.68 3.01 -2.11
C ARG A 498 -29.12 2.34 -3.37
N TYR A 499 -29.05 3.06 -4.49
CA TYR A 499 -28.81 2.46 -5.80
C TYR A 499 -27.37 2.57 -6.28
N PHE A 500 -26.61 3.57 -5.82
CA PHE A 500 -25.21 3.73 -6.22
C PHE A 500 -24.26 3.12 -5.19
N ASP A 501 -23.10 2.67 -5.66
CA ASP A 501 -22.07 2.07 -4.80
C ASP A 501 -21.04 3.11 -4.37
N SER A 502 -20.88 4.19 -5.15
CA SER A 502 -19.82 5.17 -4.95
C SER A 502 -20.21 6.58 -5.37
N ILE A 503 -19.74 7.55 -4.60
CA ILE A 503 -19.69 8.97 -4.98
C ILE A 503 -18.22 9.34 -5.13
N TYR A 504 -17.87 9.96 -6.25
CA TYR A 504 -16.54 10.49 -6.49
C TYR A 504 -16.59 12.02 -6.42
N LEU A 505 -15.74 12.59 -5.58
CA LEU A 505 -15.60 14.03 -5.42
C LEU A 505 -14.20 14.43 -5.86
N ASN A 506 -14.09 15.48 -6.68
CA ASN A 506 -12.81 16.12 -6.96
C ASN A 506 -12.85 17.55 -6.42
N TRP A 507 -11.98 17.83 -5.45
CA TRP A 507 -11.97 19.09 -4.73
C TRP A 507 -10.95 20.07 -5.31
N ASN A 508 -11.37 21.32 -5.46
CA ASN A 508 -10.50 22.40 -5.92
C ASN A 508 -9.30 22.56 -4.96
N PRO A 509 -8.05 22.35 -5.42
CA PRO A 509 -6.88 22.51 -4.55
C PRO A 509 -6.73 23.93 -4.01
N ALA A 510 -7.33 24.94 -4.65
CA ALA A 510 -7.33 26.33 -4.20
C ALA A 510 -8.13 26.57 -2.90
N LEU A 511 -8.83 25.56 -2.39
CA LEU A 511 -9.38 25.56 -1.03
C LEU A 511 -8.28 25.56 0.06
N TRP A 512 -7.04 25.25 -0.33
CA TRP A 512 -5.89 25.14 0.56
C TRP A 512 -4.85 26.23 0.26
N ASN A 513 -4.10 26.62 1.29
CA ASN A 513 -3.06 27.65 1.17
C ASN A 513 -1.66 27.04 0.98
N HIS A 514 -1.46 25.81 1.43
CA HIS A 514 -0.16 25.15 1.46
C HIS A 514 -0.25 23.72 0.92
N ARG A 515 0.79 23.32 0.19
CA ARG A 515 0.94 21.97 -0.39
C ARG A 515 2.37 21.47 -0.21
N TYR A 516 2.53 20.17 0.09
CA TYR A 516 3.82 19.50 0.22
C TYR A 516 3.79 18.14 -0.47
N ASP A 517 4.61 17.96 -1.51
CA ASP A 517 4.62 16.74 -2.33
C ASP A 517 5.92 15.94 -2.14
N TRP A 518 5.82 14.65 -1.85
CA TRP A 518 6.94 13.71 -1.85
C TRP A 518 6.74 12.67 -2.94
N HIS A 519 7.78 12.40 -3.73
CA HIS A 519 7.78 11.28 -4.68
C HIS A 519 8.71 10.18 -4.17
N PHE A 520 8.24 8.95 -4.18
CA PHE A 520 9.05 7.83 -3.70
C PHE A 520 8.77 6.58 -4.52
N SER A 521 9.80 5.74 -4.60
CA SER A 521 9.70 4.42 -5.17
C SER A 521 9.68 3.40 -4.04
N TRP A 522 8.73 2.48 -4.10
CA TRP A 522 8.57 1.38 -3.17
C TRP A 522 8.89 0.08 -3.91
N SER A 523 10.11 -0.40 -3.71
CA SER A 523 10.62 -1.60 -4.39
C SER A 523 10.20 -2.85 -3.62
N GLN A 524 9.59 -3.80 -4.34
CA GLN A 524 9.05 -5.05 -3.80
C GLN A 524 10.00 -6.25 -3.98
N LEU A 525 11.10 -6.05 -4.72
CA LEU A 525 12.13 -7.05 -4.99
C LEU A 525 13.48 -6.36 -5.14
N SER A 526 14.27 -6.28 -4.07
CA SER A 526 15.71 -6.04 -4.21
C SER A 526 16.49 -7.33 -4.52
N VAL A 527 15.80 -8.37 -5.00
CA VAL A 527 16.36 -9.70 -5.30
C VAL A 527 17.41 -9.66 -6.43
N ILE A 528 17.36 -8.69 -7.34
CA ILE A 528 18.20 -8.72 -8.55
C ILE A 528 19.53 -7.97 -8.38
N THR A 529 19.68 -7.06 -7.40
CA THR A 529 20.91 -6.23 -7.33
C THR A 529 21.52 -6.02 -5.96
N LYS A 530 20.84 -6.34 -4.84
CA LYS A 530 21.38 -6.46 -3.47
C LYS A 530 20.19 -6.76 -2.54
N PRO A 531 20.05 -7.96 -1.96
CA PRO A 531 18.95 -8.23 -1.04
C PRO A 531 19.04 -7.25 0.15
N SER A 532 18.00 -6.44 0.33
CA SER A 532 17.88 -5.57 1.49
C SER A 532 17.66 -6.44 2.73
N THR A 533 18.21 -6.01 3.86
CA THR A 533 17.97 -6.64 5.18
C THR A 533 16.52 -6.55 5.64
N THR A 534 15.61 -5.97 4.85
CA THR A 534 14.20 -5.78 5.20
C THR A 534 13.23 -6.44 4.21
N ASP A 535 13.71 -7.08 3.15
CA ASP A 535 12.85 -7.68 2.12
C ASP A 535 11.88 -8.71 2.71
N HIS A 536 12.30 -9.44 3.75
CA HIS A 536 11.45 -10.41 4.42
C HIS A 536 10.29 -9.76 5.18
N LEU A 537 10.42 -8.50 5.60
CA LEU A 537 9.37 -7.77 6.32
C LEU A 537 8.27 -7.22 5.39
N TRP A 538 8.46 -7.36 4.07
CA TRP A 538 7.49 -6.94 3.06
C TRP A 538 6.21 -7.77 3.12
N ASN A 539 5.05 -7.11 3.00
CA ASN A 539 3.73 -7.75 2.98
C ASN A 539 3.48 -8.73 4.16
N VAL A 540 4.22 -8.58 5.26
CA VAL A 540 3.95 -9.33 6.48
C VAL A 540 2.76 -8.65 7.18
N PRO A 541 1.62 -9.33 7.35
CA PRO A 541 0.47 -8.75 8.01
C PRO A 541 0.85 -8.22 9.39
N GLY A 542 0.49 -6.96 9.66
CA GLY A 542 0.78 -6.31 10.93
C GLY A 542 2.15 -5.60 11.03
N CYS A 543 3.01 -5.70 10.02
CA CYS A 543 4.34 -5.10 10.00
C CYS A 543 4.38 -3.82 9.14
N PHE A 544 4.91 -2.72 9.70
CA PHE A 544 5.13 -1.43 9.01
C PHE A 544 6.61 -1.04 8.90
N TRP A 545 7.54 -1.96 9.18
CA TRP A 545 8.98 -1.66 9.20
C TRP A 545 9.53 -1.13 7.87
N GLY A 546 9.11 -1.73 6.75
CA GLY A 546 9.52 -1.38 5.40
C GLY A 546 8.60 -0.37 4.71
N ASN A 547 7.61 0.15 5.43
CA ASN A 547 6.59 1.03 4.86
C ASN A 547 7.10 2.49 4.87
N PRO A 548 6.84 3.27 3.81
CA PRO A 548 7.12 4.71 3.77
C PRO A 548 6.32 5.43 4.87
N GLN A 549 6.99 6.29 5.62
CA GLN A 549 6.36 7.04 6.72
C GLN A 549 6.75 8.51 6.67
N TYR A 550 5.77 9.36 6.98
CA TYR A 550 5.91 10.81 6.98
C TYR A 550 5.37 11.37 8.28
N LYS A 551 6.04 12.36 8.86
CA LYS A 551 5.56 13.11 10.01
C LYS A 551 4.88 14.39 9.53
N LEU A 552 3.66 14.62 10.00
CA LEU A 552 2.91 15.85 9.78
C LEU A 552 2.87 16.63 11.09
N ILE A 553 3.46 17.83 11.11
CA ILE A 553 3.69 18.62 12.31
C ILE A 553 2.94 19.94 12.19
N ASN A 554 1.96 20.15 13.08
CA ASN A 554 1.35 21.44 13.28
C ASN A 554 2.15 22.23 14.33
N LYS A 555 2.95 23.20 13.86
CA LYS A 555 3.76 24.07 14.73
C LYS A 555 2.98 25.27 15.27
N SER A 556 1.76 25.51 14.79
CA SER A 556 0.96 26.67 15.17
C SER A 556 0.29 26.48 16.53
N SER A 557 -0.27 27.58 17.05
CA SER A 557 -1.06 27.60 18.27
C SER A 557 -2.54 27.24 18.05
N THR A 558 -2.96 26.95 16.81
CA THR A 558 -4.36 26.64 16.49
C THR A 558 -4.50 25.26 15.84
N PRO A 559 -5.56 24.50 16.13
CA PRO A 559 -5.87 23.32 15.35
C PRO A 559 -6.13 23.73 13.89
N SER A 560 -5.85 22.82 12.96
CA SER A 560 -6.17 23.02 11.54
C SER A 560 -6.41 21.70 10.84
N LYS A 561 -7.24 21.74 9.79
CA LYS A 561 -7.46 20.62 8.89
C LYS A 561 -6.23 20.36 8.03
N ALA A 562 -6.00 19.10 7.71
CA ALA A 562 -4.96 18.64 6.80
C ALA A 562 -5.47 17.44 5.99
N TRP A 563 -5.24 17.45 4.70
CA TRP A 563 -5.62 16.36 3.79
C TRP A 563 -4.37 15.73 3.21
N ILE A 564 -4.33 14.41 3.19
CA ILE A 564 -3.19 13.63 2.70
C ILE A 564 -3.66 12.74 1.56
N LEU A 565 -3.20 13.05 0.35
CA LEU A 565 -3.48 12.30 -0.85
C LEU A 565 -2.28 11.40 -1.17
N LEU A 566 -2.50 10.10 -1.26
CA LEU A 566 -1.54 9.16 -1.84
C LEU A 566 -1.97 8.83 -3.26
N SER A 567 -1.04 8.94 -4.22
CA SER A 567 -1.26 8.64 -5.63
C SER A 567 -0.18 7.71 -6.16
N ARG A 568 -0.57 6.50 -6.58
CA ARG A 568 0.28 5.54 -7.29
C ARG A 568 0.49 6.00 -8.72
N HIS A 569 1.73 5.91 -9.21
CA HIS A 569 2.07 6.21 -10.60
C HIS A 569 1.64 5.05 -11.50
N LEU A 570 1.01 5.39 -12.61
CA LEU A 570 0.61 4.49 -13.69
C LEU A 570 1.81 4.33 -14.63
N LEU A 571 2.19 3.11 -15.04
CA LEU A 571 3.40 2.91 -15.86
C LEU A 571 3.18 2.01 -17.08
N ARG A 572 2.19 1.13 -17.06
CA ARG A 572 2.01 0.07 -18.08
C ARG A 572 0.57 -0.03 -18.54
N LYS A 573 0.37 -0.43 -19.80
CA LYS A 573 -0.95 -0.82 -20.34
C LYS A 573 -1.68 -1.87 -19.49
N LYS A 574 -0.94 -2.77 -18.82
CA LYS A 574 -1.52 -3.77 -17.87
C LYS A 574 -2.00 -3.16 -16.55
N ASP A 575 -1.50 -1.99 -16.16
CA ASP A 575 -2.02 -1.26 -15.01
C ASP A 575 -3.43 -0.69 -15.30
N PHE A 576 -3.95 -0.87 -16.54
CA PHE A 576 -5.26 -0.42 -17.01
C PHE A 576 -6.17 -1.55 -17.52
N ASP A 577 -5.78 -2.84 -17.47
CA ASP A 577 -6.58 -3.95 -18.03
C ASP A 577 -7.56 -4.56 -17.01
N ARG A 578 -8.87 -4.27 -17.14
CA ARG A 578 -9.95 -4.74 -16.24
C ARG A 578 -9.90 -6.24 -15.89
N LYS A 579 -9.59 -7.10 -16.88
CA LYS A 579 -9.59 -8.57 -16.69
C LYS A 579 -8.42 -9.07 -15.84
N THR A 580 -7.33 -8.30 -15.77
CA THR A 580 -6.19 -8.61 -14.90
C THR A 580 -6.17 -7.77 -13.62
N LEU A 581 -6.86 -6.62 -13.57
CA LEU A 581 -6.88 -5.70 -12.43
C LEU A 581 -7.60 -6.24 -11.19
N TRP A 582 -8.83 -6.79 -11.32
CA TRP A 582 -9.64 -7.21 -10.16
C TRP A 582 -8.99 -8.29 -9.27
N ASN A 583 -7.96 -8.99 -9.77
CA ASN A 583 -7.26 -10.03 -9.03
C ASN A 583 -5.74 -9.76 -8.84
N LYS A 584 -5.17 -8.68 -9.41
CA LYS A 584 -3.70 -8.50 -9.47
C LYS A 584 -3.19 -7.06 -9.31
N SER A 585 -4.06 -6.05 -9.13
CA SER A 585 -3.61 -4.65 -9.04
C SER A 585 -3.06 -4.27 -7.66
N GLY A 586 -3.44 -4.98 -6.61
CA GLY A 586 -3.09 -4.70 -5.21
C GLY A 586 -3.70 -3.39 -4.70
N HIS A 587 -3.92 -3.35 -3.39
CA HIS A 587 -4.61 -2.27 -2.71
C HIS A 587 -3.62 -1.38 -1.97
N ILE A 588 -3.96 -0.10 -1.82
CA ILE A 588 -3.21 0.89 -1.05
C ILE A 588 -4.09 1.56 0.00
N SER A 589 -3.47 2.00 1.09
CA SER A 589 -4.16 2.69 2.19
C SER A 589 -3.20 3.62 2.94
N LEU A 590 -3.76 4.52 3.75
CA LEU A 590 -3.04 5.40 4.66
C LEU A 590 -3.44 5.13 6.11
N TYR A 591 -2.46 5.11 7.00
CA TYR A 591 -2.65 5.00 8.44
C TYR A 591 -2.07 6.24 9.13
N VAL A 592 -2.70 6.67 10.20
CA VAL A 592 -2.26 7.81 11.00
C VAL A 592 -2.14 7.41 12.45
N PHE A 593 -1.03 7.79 13.08
CA PHE A 593 -0.69 7.46 14.45
C PHE A 593 -0.37 8.73 15.25
N ALA A 594 -0.84 8.77 16.50
CA ALA A 594 -0.53 9.83 17.46
C ALA A 594 0.82 9.58 18.18
N THR A 595 1.88 9.28 17.43
CA THR A 595 3.21 8.93 17.97
C THR A 595 4.20 10.08 17.99
N ASN A 596 3.72 11.32 17.89
CA ASN A 596 4.54 12.54 17.87
C ASN A 596 5.61 12.54 16.76
N GLY A 597 5.26 12.06 15.56
CA GLY A 597 6.16 11.98 14.42
C GLY A 597 7.24 10.89 14.52
N LYS A 598 7.15 9.97 15.49
CA LYS A 598 8.07 8.84 15.64
C LYS A 598 7.70 7.67 14.72
N ARG A 599 8.70 6.88 14.36
CA ARG A 599 8.56 5.70 13.50
C ARG A 599 7.68 4.64 14.13
N VAL A 600 6.81 4.04 13.30
CA VAL A 600 5.85 3.02 13.71
C VAL A 600 6.16 1.73 12.99
N TYR A 601 6.26 0.63 13.73
CA TYR A 601 6.65 -0.67 13.16
C TYR A 601 5.51 -1.69 13.12
N GLN A 602 4.40 -1.42 13.81
CA GLN A 602 3.23 -2.29 13.89
C GLN A 602 1.98 -1.58 13.39
N SER A 603 1.04 -2.31 12.81
CA SER A 603 -0.21 -1.73 12.32
C SER A 603 -1.24 -1.44 13.40
N SER A 604 -1.10 -2.00 14.61
CA SER A 604 -1.99 -1.77 15.75
C SER A 604 -1.75 -0.41 16.40
N GLY A 605 -2.80 0.19 16.97
CA GLY A 605 -2.70 1.48 17.68
C GLY A 605 -2.79 2.71 16.79
N TYR A 606 -3.39 2.58 15.60
CA TYR A 606 -3.67 3.71 14.72
C TYR A 606 -4.76 4.61 15.31
N LEU A 607 -4.63 5.91 15.07
CA LEU A 607 -5.67 6.90 15.35
C LEU A 607 -6.75 6.89 14.26
N LYS A 608 -6.33 6.84 12.99
CA LYS A 608 -7.23 6.80 11.83
C LYS A 608 -6.62 5.96 10.72
N ARG A 609 -7.49 5.26 9.97
CA ARG A 609 -7.13 4.42 8.82
C ARG A 609 -8.04 4.76 7.65
N GLY A 610 -7.49 4.87 6.45
CA GLY A 610 -8.27 4.93 5.22
C GLY A 610 -8.70 3.54 4.73
N PRO A 611 -9.69 3.43 3.84
CA PRO A 611 -10.02 2.16 3.20
C PRO A 611 -8.84 1.65 2.37
N TYR A 612 -8.77 0.33 2.18
CA TYR A 612 -7.88 -0.25 1.17
C TYR A 612 -8.55 -0.16 -0.18
N VAL A 613 -7.95 0.59 -1.10
CA VAL A 613 -8.51 0.82 -2.44
C VAL A 613 -7.58 0.26 -3.51
N ASP A 614 -8.15 -0.28 -4.58
CA ASP A 614 -7.44 -0.72 -5.78
C ASP A 614 -7.23 0.42 -6.79
N SER A 615 -7.93 1.54 -6.59
CA SER A 615 -7.74 2.77 -7.33
C SER A 615 -6.33 3.36 -7.11
N PRO A 616 -5.80 4.13 -8.08
CA PRO A 616 -4.47 4.71 -7.93
C PRO A 616 -4.39 5.82 -6.87
N GLN A 617 -5.52 6.31 -6.34
CA GLN A 617 -5.57 7.44 -5.41
C GLN A 617 -6.39 7.11 -4.16
N THR A 618 -5.86 7.46 -2.99
CA THR A 618 -6.60 7.43 -1.72
C THR A 618 -6.35 8.70 -0.92
N LEU A 619 -7.41 9.25 -0.35
CA LEU A 619 -7.39 10.49 0.43
C LEU A 619 -7.69 10.21 1.89
N LEU A 620 -6.86 10.75 2.79
CA LEU A 620 -7.11 10.71 4.22
C LEU A 620 -7.21 12.14 4.77
N ARG A 621 -8.35 12.45 5.40
CA ARG A 621 -8.65 13.75 5.99
C ARG A 621 -8.45 13.74 7.50
N LEU A 622 -7.77 14.76 8.01
CA LEU A 622 -7.38 14.90 9.42
C LEU A 622 -7.71 16.29 9.96
N GLU A 623 -7.96 16.33 11.26
CA GLU A 623 -7.78 17.53 12.06
C GLU A 623 -6.51 17.36 12.91
N VAL A 624 -5.60 18.32 12.82
CA VAL A 624 -4.30 18.28 13.50
C VAL A 624 -4.30 19.33 14.61
N PRO A 625 -4.35 18.93 15.89
CA PRO A 625 -4.34 19.85 17.01
C PRO A 625 -3.10 20.75 17.03
N ALA A 626 -3.22 21.89 17.69
CA ALA A 626 -2.11 22.83 17.88
C ALA A 626 -0.90 22.14 18.53
N LYS A 627 0.32 22.46 18.06
CA LYS A 627 1.60 21.95 18.61
C LYS A 627 1.70 20.43 18.70
N THR A 628 1.05 19.70 17.79
CA THR A 628 1.12 18.23 17.73
C THR A 628 1.76 17.74 16.44
N ALA A 629 2.27 16.50 16.50
CA ALA A 629 2.79 15.79 15.34
C ALA A 629 2.15 14.41 15.21
N TYR A 630 1.76 14.05 14.00
CA TYR A 630 1.28 12.71 13.66
C TYR A 630 2.25 12.00 12.74
N THR A 631 2.25 10.67 12.83
CA THR A 631 2.97 9.80 11.88
C THR A 631 1.98 9.19 10.90
N VAL A 632 2.25 9.38 9.62
CA VAL A 632 1.45 8.92 8.50
C VAL A 632 2.21 7.77 7.84
N VAL A 633 1.58 6.61 7.73
CA VAL A 633 2.18 5.39 7.17
C VAL A 633 1.44 5.01 5.91
N VAL A 634 2.19 4.81 4.82
CA VAL A 634 1.67 4.24 3.58
C VAL A 634 1.60 2.73 3.74
N SER A 635 0.43 2.14 3.47
CA SER A 635 0.22 0.70 3.52
C SER A 635 -0.20 0.17 2.16
N SER A 636 0.14 -1.09 1.91
CA SER A 636 -0.32 -1.81 0.74
C SER A 636 -0.63 -3.26 1.06
N GLN A 637 -1.53 -3.84 0.28
CA GLN A 637 -1.90 -5.24 0.36
C GLN A 637 -1.97 -5.81 -1.06
N ASP A 638 -1.45 -7.02 -1.30
CA ASP A 638 -1.56 -7.70 -2.61
C ASP A 638 -0.96 -6.94 -3.81
N LEU A 639 -0.12 -5.92 -3.60
CA LEU A 639 0.65 -5.34 -4.72
C LEU A 639 1.59 -6.43 -5.27
N VAL A 640 1.44 -6.75 -6.56
CA VAL A 640 2.03 -7.94 -7.17
C VAL A 640 3.56 -7.84 -7.24
N PRO A 641 4.29 -8.79 -6.61
CA PRO A 641 5.75 -8.73 -6.52
C PRO A 641 6.48 -8.95 -7.85
N ALA A 642 5.85 -9.56 -8.85
CA ALA A 642 6.60 -10.34 -9.85
C ALA A 642 7.72 -9.57 -10.58
N GLU A 643 7.58 -8.29 -10.97
CA GLU A 643 8.62 -7.59 -11.76
C GLU A 643 8.69 -6.03 -11.67
N SER A 644 8.11 -5.32 -10.68
CA SER A 644 8.16 -3.83 -10.69
C SER A 644 8.33 -3.15 -9.33
N THR A 645 9.30 -2.23 -9.25
CA THR A 645 9.29 -1.12 -8.30
C THR A 645 8.10 -0.20 -8.60
N HIS A 646 7.23 0.03 -7.63
CA HIS A 646 6.10 0.96 -7.78
C HIS A 646 6.53 2.37 -7.39
N SER A 647 6.05 3.38 -8.10
CA SER A 647 6.31 4.79 -7.75
C SER A 647 5.03 5.46 -7.27
N PHE A 648 5.18 6.40 -6.35
CA PHE A 648 4.08 7.08 -5.69
C PHE A 648 4.39 8.56 -5.54
N THR A 649 3.33 9.35 -5.41
CA THR A 649 3.33 10.71 -4.88
C THR A 649 2.48 10.72 -3.63
N ILE A 650 2.96 11.31 -2.53
CA ILE A 650 2.14 11.64 -1.37
C ILE A 650 2.14 13.16 -1.18
N SER A 651 0.95 13.73 -1.12
CA SER A 651 0.71 15.18 -1.09
C SER A 651 -0.08 15.56 0.16
N ALA A 652 0.44 16.50 0.94
CA ALA A 652 -0.27 17.09 2.07
C ALA A 652 -0.80 18.49 1.71
N PHE A 653 -2.11 18.70 1.87
CA PHE A 653 -2.80 19.98 1.69
C PHE A 653 -3.23 20.53 3.05
N THR A 654 -2.87 21.78 3.35
CA THR A 654 -3.05 22.37 4.69
C THR A 654 -3.45 23.85 4.59
N SER A 655 -4.31 24.29 5.52
CA SER A 655 -4.81 25.68 5.55
C SER A 655 -3.79 26.64 6.19
N ILE A 656 -2.94 26.11 7.05
CA ILE A 656 -1.85 26.82 7.71
C ILE A 656 -0.50 26.17 7.36
N PRO A 657 0.64 26.88 7.51
CA PRO A 657 1.95 26.26 7.35
C PRO A 657 2.14 25.09 8.32
N MET A 658 2.50 23.92 7.80
CA MET A 658 2.81 22.71 8.56
C MET A 658 4.11 22.11 8.02
N ALA A 659 4.82 21.32 8.83
CA ALA A 659 5.96 20.55 8.31
C ALA A 659 5.49 19.14 7.94
N PHE A 660 5.76 18.74 6.69
CA PHE A 660 5.47 17.39 6.19
C PHE A 660 6.77 16.75 5.69
N GLU A 661 7.35 15.90 6.52
CA GLU A 661 8.73 15.40 6.39
C GLU A 661 8.77 13.87 6.46
N GLN A 662 9.80 13.23 5.94
CA GLN A 662 10.00 11.79 6.20
C GLN A 662 10.30 11.55 7.68
N VAL A 663 9.83 10.42 8.20
CA VAL A 663 10.10 10.01 9.58
C VAL A 663 11.54 9.51 9.71
N ASP A 664 12.21 9.94 10.77
CA ASP A 664 13.59 9.53 11.07
C ASP A 664 13.66 8.04 11.43
N GLU A 665 14.71 7.34 10.99
CA GLU A 665 14.98 5.93 11.37
C GLU A 665 15.81 5.90 12.66
N PRO A 666 15.22 5.54 13.82
CA PRO A 666 15.96 5.46 15.09
C PRO A 666 16.91 4.26 15.15
N TYR A 667 16.72 3.24 14.30
CA TYR A 667 17.50 2.00 14.30
C TYR A 667 18.16 1.78 12.93
N PRO A 668 19.22 2.53 12.59
CA PRO A 668 19.87 2.45 11.28
C PRO A 668 20.62 1.14 11.04
N HIS A 669 20.92 0.37 12.09
CA HIS A 669 21.63 -0.89 11.99
C HIS A 669 20.67 -2.07 12.16
N LEU A 670 20.48 -2.84 11.09
CA LEU A 670 19.57 -3.98 11.05
C LEU A 670 20.33 -5.30 10.95
N PHE A 671 19.94 -6.26 11.79
CA PHE A 671 20.48 -7.61 11.82
C PHE A 671 19.35 -8.61 11.72
N THR A 672 19.55 -9.68 10.96
CA THR A 672 18.52 -10.69 10.75
C THR A 672 19.08 -12.08 10.98
N VAL A 673 18.33 -12.91 11.70
CA VAL A 673 18.61 -14.34 11.83
C VAL A 673 17.35 -15.13 11.51
N LYS A 674 17.51 -16.13 10.64
CA LYS A 674 16.43 -17.07 10.28
C LYS A 674 16.41 -18.22 11.28
N GLY A 675 15.21 -18.69 11.61
CA GLY A 675 14.98 -19.86 12.45
C GLY A 675 13.70 -20.58 12.04
N SER A 676 13.37 -21.65 12.75
CA SER A 676 12.12 -22.36 12.58
C SER A 676 11.70 -23.01 13.90
N TRP A 677 10.39 -23.05 14.14
CA TRP A 677 9.81 -23.95 15.13
C TRP A 677 9.63 -25.31 14.47
N THR A 678 10.36 -26.31 14.98
CA THR A 678 10.31 -27.71 14.54
C THR A 678 9.84 -28.59 15.69
N ILE A 679 9.63 -29.88 15.43
CA ILE A 679 9.28 -30.86 16.47
C ILE A 679 10.29 -30.92 17.63
N SER A 680 11.56 -30.61 17.36
CA SER A 680 12.62 -30.56 18.39
C SER A 680 12.81 -29.16 19.00
N ALA A 681 12.33 -28.11 18.32
CA ALA A 681 12.55 -26.71 18.66
C ALA A 681 11.23 -25.95 18.86
N THR A 682 10.32 -26.53 19.63
CA THR A 682 9.07 -25.90 20.06
C THR A 682 8.86 -26.17 21.54
N GLY A 683 8.59 -25.12 22.30
CA GLY A 683 8.49 -25.18 23.76
C GLY A 683 7.18 -24.65 24.31
N GLY A 684 6.32 -24.05 23.49
CA GLY A 684 5.08 -23.39 23.91
C GLY A 684 5.32 -22.10 24.69
N ASN A 685 4.28 -21.63 25.39
CA ASN A 685 4.28 -20.35 26.08
C ASN A 685 5.15 -20.31 27.35
N THR A 686 5.26 -19.14 27.97
CA THR A 686 6.13 -18.89 29.15
C THR A 686 5.82 -19.75 30.38
N GLU A 687 4.63 -20.35 30.47
CA GLU A 687 4.22 -21.23 31.56
C GLU A 687 4.54 -22.71 31.28
N SER A 688 4.95 -23.03 30.05
CA SER A 688 5.30 -24.39 29.65
C SER A 688 6.61 -24.86 30.28
N ARG A 689 6.60 -26.10 30.80
CA ARG A 689 7.82 -26.80 31.26
C ARG A 689 8.84 -27.02 30.15
N GLU A 690 8.39 -26.95 28.90
CA GLU A 690 9.21 -27.11 27.70
C GLU A 690 9.68 -25.78 27.11
N TYR A 691 9.40 -24.64 27.75
CA TYR A 691 9.75 -23.32 27.21
C TYR A 691 11.23 -23.21 26.81
N GLY A 692 12.13 -23.85 27.56
CA GLY A 692 13.57 -23.92 27.28
C GLY A 692 13.94 -24.59 25.94
N ARG A 693 13.01 -25.28 25.26
CA ARG A 693 13.17 -25.86 23.92
C ARG A 693 12.88 -24.87 22.79
N ASN A 694 12.25 -23.72 23.09
CA ASN A 694 12.02 -22.69 22.10
C ASN A 694 13.37 -22.21 21.51
N PRO A 695 13.41 -21.80 20.23
CA PRO A 695 14.61 -21.22 19.62
C PRO A 695 15.09 -19.99 20.39
N MET A 696 16.38 -19.96 20.71
CA MET A 696 17.03 -18.87 21.43
C MET A 696 18.25 -18.35 20.68
N PHE A 697 18.52 -17.07 20.85
CA PHE A 697 19.57 -16.36 20.14
C PHE A 697 20.32 -15.48 21.11
N LYS A 698 21.65 -15.51 21.05
CA LYS A 698 22.52 -14.65 21.85
C LYS A 698 22.68 -13.33 21.11
N ILE A 699 22.47 -12.22 21.80
CA ILE A 699 22.84 -10.88 21.34
C ILE A 699 23.92 -10.29 22.26
N SER A 700 25.02 -9.81 21.70
CA SER A 700 26.14 -9.21 22.43
C SER A 700 26.26 -7.72 22.11
N LEU A 701 26.25 -6.88 23.14
CA LEU A 701 26.36 -5.43 23.02
C LEU A 701 27.72 -4.97 23.58
N SER A 702 28.51 -4.31 22.74
CA SER A 702 29.79 -3.71 23.13
C SER A 702 29.64 -2.41 23.93
N GLN A 703 28.51 -1.71 23.73
CA GLN A 703 28.15 -0.45 24.37
C GLN A 703 26.64 -0.36 24.58
N PRO A 704 26.15 0.55 25.45
CA PRO A 704 24.71 0.72 25.65
C PRO A 704 23.96 1.05 24.36
N ALA A 705 22.81 0.40 24.14
CA ALA A 705 22.04 0.51 22.91
C ALA A 705 20.53 0.51 23.12
N ASN A 706 19.80 1.15 22.21
CA ASN A 706 18.36 0.97 22.08
C ASN A 706 18.11 -0.10 21.03
N LEU A 707 17.25 -1.07 21.36
CA LEU A 707 16.97 -2.24 20.53
C LEU A 707 15.48 -2.32 20.19
N GLN A 708 15.22 -2.73 18.96
CA GLN A 708 13.89 -3.06 18.45
C GLN A 708 13.96 -4.46 17.84
N ILE A 709 13.25 -5.42 18.43
CA ILE A 709 13.34 -6.83 18.06
C ILE A 709 12.00 -7.27 17.50
N GLY A 710 11.95 -7.52 16.20
CA GLY A 710 10.80 -8.05 15.49
C GLY A 710 10.95 -9.54 15.20
N LEU A 711 9.84 -10.27 15.27
CA LEU A 711 9.72 -11.67 14.89
C LEU A 711 8.63 -11.80 13.83
N SER A 712 8.99 -12.33 12.67
CA SER A 712 8.08 -12.45 11.51
C SER A 712 8.04 -13.86 10.96
N ILE A 713 6.86 -14.34 10.59
CA ILE A 713 6.66 -15.56 9.81
C ILE A 713 6.55 -15.17 8.32
N HIS A 714 7.31 -15.86 7.47
CA HIS A 714 7.21 -15.69 6.02
C HIS A 714 6.56 -16.94 5.42
N ALA A 715 5.49 -16.77 4.64
CA ALA A 715 5.12 -17.79 3.67
C ALA A 715 5.67 -17.40 2.30
N LYS A 716 6.00 -18.41 1.49
CA LYS A 716 6.27 -18.18 0.07
C LYS A 716 4.98 -17.63 -0.57
N PRO A 717 5.07 -16.63 -1.46
CA PRO A 717 3.93 -16.26 -2.30
C PRO A 717 3.40 -17.52 -2.98
N SER A 718 2.08 -17.72 -3.03
CA SER A 718 1.52 -18.82 -3.82
C SER A 718 1.88 -18.63 -5.30
N GLU A 719 1.93 -19.71 -6.08
CA GLU A 719 2.18 -19.64 -7.54
C GLU A 719 1.18 -18.71 -8.25
N ASP A 720 0.01 -18.49 -7.65
CA ASP A 720 -1.07 -17.63 -8.12
C ASP A 720 -0.86 -16.12 -7.87
N GLY A 721 0.18 -15.74 -7.13
CA GLY A 721 0.50 -14.33 -6.82
C GLY A 721 -0.45 -13.66 -5.81
N LYS A 722 -1.31 -14.41 -5.14
CA LYS A 722 -2.18 -13.92 -4.05
C LYS A 722 -1.36 -13.80 -2.75
N SER A 723 -1.68 -12.83 -1.89
CA SER A 723 -0.93 -12.52 -0.66
C SER A 723 -0.57 -13.75 0.16
N VAL A 724 0.57 -13.60 0.85
CA VAL A 724 1.01 -14.39 2.01
C VAL A 724 -0.16 -14.66 2.97
N GLY A 725 -1.06 -13.70 3.18
CA GLY A 725 -2.26 -13.86 4.00
C GLY A 725 -3.27 -14.89 3.46
N LYS A 726 -3.51 -14.95 2.14
CA LYS A 726 -4.45 -15.91 1.54
C LYS A 726 -3.83 -17.30 1.38
N ALA A 727 -2.53 -17.39 1.10
CA ALA A 727 -1.80 -18.67 1.09
C ALA A 727 -1.75 -19.29 2.50
N ILE A 728 -1.49 -18.48 3.53
CA ILE A 728 -1.48 -18.96 4.93
C ILE A 728 -2.90 -19.23 5.45
N ALA A 729 -3.93 -18.53 4.97
CA ALA A 729 -5.32 -18.83 5.31
C ALA A 729 -5.88 -20.07 4.57
N ALA A 730 -5.40 -20.35 3.35
CA ALA A 730 -5.82 -21.51 2.56
C ALA A 730 -5.10 -22.81 2.96
N GLU A 731 -3.85 -22.74 3.46
CA GLU A 731 -3.15 -23.86 4.10
C GLU A 731 -3.51 -23.97 5.59
N ASN A 732 -4.78 -24.25 5.89
CA ASN A 732 -5.33 -24.50 7.22
C ASN A 732 -5.23 -23.35 8.25
N THR A 733 -6.30 -23.23 9.03
CA THR A 733 -6.63 -22.28 10.11
C THR A 733 -5.64 -22.17 11.31
N ALA A 734 -4.38 -22.61 11.18
CA ALA A 734 -3.43 -22.83 12.27
C ALA A 734 -2.10 -22.05 12.18
N SER A 735 -2.09 -20.79 11.69
CA SER A 735 -0.87 -19.98 11.78
C SER A 735 -0.44 -19.81 13.25
N PRO A 736 0.83 -20.01 13.60
CA PRO A 736 1.28 -19.92 14.99
C PRO A 736 0.98 -18.56 15.58
N LEU A 737 0.52 -18.57 16.82
CA LEU A 737 0.53 -17.38 17.66
C LEU A 737 1.96 -17.26 18.21
N ILE A 738 2.63 -16.17 17.89
CA ILE A 738 4.07 -15.97 18.14
C ILE A 738 4.33 -14.85 19.16
N HIS A 739 5.43 -14.99 19.88
CA HIS A 739 5.90 -14.06 20.89
C HIS A 739 7.43 -13.98 20.86
N VAL A 740 7.97 -12.78 21.09
CA VAL A 740 9.41 -12.55 21.21
C VAL A 740 9.75 -11.84 22.52
N ALA A 741 10.79 -12.31 23.20
CA ALA A 741 11.29 -11.73 24.43
C ALA A 741 12.80 -11.53 24.40
N LEU A 742 13.25 -10.46 25.06
CA LEU A 742 14.65 -10.19 25.37
C LEU A 742 14.86 -10.41 26.88
N LEU A 743 15.80 -11.28 27.23
CA LEU A 743 16.06 -11.71 28.59
C LEU A 743 17.48 -11.37 29.03
N HIS A 744 17.62 -11.04 30.31
CA HIS A 744 18.90 -11.05 31.01
C HIS A 744 19.36 -12.50 31.21
N SER A 745 20.55 -12.85 30.74
CA SER A 745 21.13 -14.18 30.90
C SER A 745 22.60 -14.07 31.30
N ASP A 746 23.10 -15.08 32.02
CA ASP A 746 24.50 -15.16 32.41
C ASP A 746 25.38 -15.41 31.16
N GLY A 747 25.81 -14.32 30.50
CA GLY A 747 26.69 -14.38 29.34
C GLY A 747 26.03 -14.78 28.01
N GLY A 748 24.71 -14.65 27.86
CA GLY A 748 24.00 -15.03 26.64
C GLY A 748 23.73 -16.53 26.52
N LYS A 749 23.65 -17.25 27.65
CA LYS A 749 23.35 -18.70 27.71
C LYS A 749 21.86 -18.98 27.49
N ARG A 750 21.54 -20.26 27.23
CA ARG A 750 20.16 -20.74 27.10
C ARG A 750 19.42 -20.56 28.42
N VAL A 751 18.15 -20.13 28.35
CA VAL A 751 17.32 -19.88 29.53
C VAL A 751 16.26 -20.98 29.61
N HIS A 752 16.32 -21.80 30.65
CA HIS A 752 15.39 -22.93 30.83
C HIS A 752 14.20 -22.60 31.72
N THR A 753 14.37 -21.62 32.60
CA THR A 753 13.39 -21.18 33.59
C THR A 753 13.21 -19.68 33.48
N LEU A 754 11.96 -19.27 33.30
CA LEU A 754 11.60 -17.85 33.27
C LEU A 754 11.16 -17.40 34.66
N ALA A 755 12.02 -16.64 35.33
CA ALA A 755 11.60 -15.81 36.44
C ALA A 755 11.21 -14.42 35.91
N ARG A 756 10.18 -13.78 36.49
CA ARG A 756 9.67 -12.48 36.02
C ARG A 756 10.76 -11.39 35.97
N ASN A 757 11.76 -11.46 36.84
CA ASN A 757 12.88 -10.52 36.91
C ASN A 757 13.92 -10.67 35.78
N LYS A 758 13.83 -11.70 34.93
CA LYS A 758 14.75 -11.89 33.79
C LYS A 758 14.32 -11.15 32.52
N PHE A 759 13.08 -10.67 32.43
CA PHE A 759 12.60 -9.96 31.23
C PHE A 759 13.15 -8.54 31.16
N LEU A 760 13.84 -8.21 30.07
CA LEU A 760 14.20 -6.84 29.72
C LEU A 760 13.14 -6.20 28.81
N ALA A 761 12.59 -6.98 27.88
CA ALA A 761 11.47 -6.60 27.04
C ALA A 761 10.73 -7.84 26.54
N ASN A 762 9.44 -7.72 26.25
CA ASN A 762 8.64 -8.76 25.62
C ASN A 762 7.59 -8.13 24.69
N SER A 763 6.98 -8.94 23.84
CA SER A 763 6.04 -8.46 22.83
C SER A 763 4.58 -8.38 23.31
N GLY A 764 4.31 -8.66 24.59
CA GLY A 764 2.97 -8.75 25.16
C GLY A 764 2.23 -10.00 24.72
N GLU A 765 0.98 -9.84 24.30
CA GLU A 765 0.15 -10.94 23.82
C GLU A 765 0.75 -11.65 22.60
N TYR A 766 0.46 -12.94 22.47
CA TYR A 766 0.86 -13.72 21.31
C TYR A 766 0.04 -13.29 20.09
N LYS A 767 0.72 -12.90 19.00
CA LYS A 767 0.10 -12.36 17.78
C LYS A 767 0.39 -13.26 16.58
N ARG A 768 -0.40 -13.15 15.52
CA ARG A 768 -0.13 -13.85 14.25
C ARG A 768 0.85 -13.04 13.39
N PHE A 769 1.66 -13.74 12.60
CA PHE A 769 2.53 -13.23 11.53
C PHE A 769 3.67 -12.31 11.94
N PHE A 770 3.41 -11.28 12.75
CA PHE A 770 4.40 -10.32 13.20
C PHE A 770 4.17 -9.93 14.64
N THR A 771 5.24 -9.96 15.43
CA THR A 771 5.25 -9.43 16.79
C THR A 771 6.59 -8.78 17.07
N MET A 772 6.64 -7.89 18.06
CA MET A 772 7.81 -7.05 18.28
C MET A 772 7.90 -6.58 19.73
N CYS A 773 9.12 -6.40 20.22
CA CYS A 773 9.40 -5.74 21.49
C CYS A 773 10.50 -4.68 21.34
N SER A 774 10.54 -3.72 22.25
CA SER A 774 11.55 -2.66 22.30
C SER A 774 12.21 -2.61 23.67
N ALA A 775 13.53 -2.41 23.70
CA ALA A 775 14.28 -2.19 24.93
C ALA A 775 15.14 -0.92 24.77
N GLN A 776 15.06 -0.01 25.74
CA GLN A 776 15.80 1.25 25.73
C GLN A 776 16.97 1.17 26.71
N GLN A 777 18.09 1.81 26.36
CA GLN A 777 19.29 1.92 27.18
C GLN A 777 19.80 0.57 27.72
N VAL A 778 19.75 -0.48 26.89
CA VAL A 778 20.24 -1.81 27.25
C VAL A 778 21.76 -1.70 27.49
N PRO A 779 22.27 -2.04 28.68
CA PRO A 779 23.70 -1.93 28.98
C PRO A 779 24.57 -2.81 28.08
N ARG A 780 25.89 -2.58 28.13
CA ARG A 780 26.84 -3.53 27.52
C ARG A 780 26.71 -4.89 28.19
N GLY A 781 26.77 -5.97 27.42
CA GLY A 781 26.57 -7.31 27.95
C GLY A 781 26.07 -8.29 26.90
N ALA A 782 25.84 -9.53 27.32
CA ALA A 782 25.25 -10.56 26.49
C ALA A 782 23.85 -10.91 27.02
N TYR A 783 22.90 -10.98 26.09
CA TYR A 783 21.48 -11.19 26.38
C TYR A 783 20.92 -12.31 25.51
N THR A 784 19.77 -12.85 25.91
CA THR A 784 19.11 -13.94 25.19
C THR A 784 17.79 -13.48 24.61
N ILE A 785 17.62 -13.61 23.30
CA ILE A 785 16.35 -13.43 22.59
C ILE A 785 15.68 -14.80 22.49
N VAL A 786 14.40 -14.89 22.85
CA VAL A 786 13.61 -16.12 22.75
C VAL A 786 12.44 -15.90 21.81
N ALA A 787 12.28 -16.80 20.83
CA ALA A 787 11.14 -16.84 19.93
C ALA A 787 10.25 -18.03 20.29
N SER A 788 9.02 -17.78 20.73
CA SER A 788 8.12 -18.81 21.26
C SER A 788 6.76 -18.79 20.56
N THR A 789 6.14 -19.97 20.45
CA THR A 789 4.74 -20.15 20.05
C THR A 789 3.82 -20.26 21.27
N TYR A 790 2.51 -20.12 21.09
CA TYR A 790 1.56 -20.24 22.20
C TYR A 790 1.49 -21.69 22.72
N THR A 791 1.44 -22.67 21.80
CA THR A 791 1.45 -24.10 22.11
C THR A 791 2.70 -24.78 21.54
N SER A 792 3.08 -25.92 22.11
CA SER A 792 4.28 -26.69 21.73
C SER A 792 4.09 -27.61 20.52
N ASP A 793 3.00 -27.47 19.77
CA ASP A 793 2.65 -28.25 18.58
C ASP A 793 2.54 -27.39 17.31
N GLN A 794 2.95 -26.13 17.40
CA GLN A 794 2.97 -25.18 16.28
C GLN A 794 4.34 -25.12 15.62
N TYR A 795 4.36 -25.21 14.30
CA TYR A 795 5.57 -25.25 13.48
C TYR A 795 5.50 -24.19 12.38
N ALA A 796 6.56 -23.41 12.23
CA ALA A 796 6.71 -22.49 11.10
C ALA A 796 8.17 -22.00 10.97
N PRO A 797 8.64 -21.69 9.75
CA PRO A 797 9.83 -20.87 9.59
C PRO A 797 9.57 -19.43 10.03
N PHE A 798 10.58 -18.78 10.60
CA PHE A 798 10.50 -17.38 11.02
C PHE A 798 11.84 -16.65 10.80
N THR A 799 11.79 -15.33 10.89
CA THR A 799 12.96 -14.46 10.92
C THR A 799 12.87 -13.52 12.12
N ILE A 800 13.97 -13.41 12.87
CA ILE A 800 14.17 -12.36 13.87
C ILE A 800 14.91 -11.21 13.21
N THR A 801 14.38 -10.00 13.39
CA THR A 801 15.01 -8.75 12.97
C THR A 801 15.35 -7.92 14.19
N VAL A 802 16.60 -7.54 14.34
CA VAL A 802 17.08 -6.65 15.41
C VAL A 802 17.49 -5.33 14.77
N GLY A 803 16.72 -4.29 15.05
CA GLY A 803 17.13 -2.90 14.86
C GLY A 803 17.89 -2.40 16.08
N SER A 804 19.05 -1.77 15.84
CA SER A 804 19.91 -1.23 16.89
C SER A 804 20.27 0.22 16.59
N SER A 805 20.35 1.03 17.64
CA SER A 805 20.88 2.41 17.58
C SER A 805 22.40 2.46 17.40
N VAL A 806 23.10 1.33 17.57
CA VAL A 806 24.56 1.20 17.43
C VAL A 806 24.90 0.04 16.49
N PRO A 807 26.05 0.07 15.80
CA PRO A 807 26.47 -1.04 14.94
C PRO A 807 26.76 -2.29 15.78
N LEU A 808 26.23 -3.43 15.35
CA LEU A 808 26.60 -4.76 15.85
C LEU A 808 27.48 -5.47 14.81
N GLY A 809 28.40 -6.30 15.27
CA GLY A 809 29.19 -7.21 14.44
C GLY A 809 28.38 -8.43 14.01
N GLN A 810 28.85 -9.13 12.97
CA GLN A 810 28.19 -10.35 12.48
C GLN A 810 28.21 -11.50 13.52
N SER A 811 29.19 -11.49 14.44
CA SER A 811 29.31 -12.42 15.57
C SER A 811 28.41 -12.08 16.75
N ASP A 812 27.77 -10.91 16.76
CA ASP A 812 27.06 -10.40 17.92
C ASP A 812 25.65 -10.96 18.03
N LEU A 813 25.09 -11.51 16.94
CA LEU A 813 23.79 -12.18 16.93
C LEU A 813 23.96 -13.63 16.44
N THR A 814 23.93 -14.59 17.37
CA THR A 814 24.16 -16.01 17.07
C THR A 814 23.04 -16.90 17.61
N VAL A 815 22.78 -18.02 16.94
CA VAL A 815 21.83 -19.02 17.42
C VAL A 815 22.44 -19.73 18.63
N ILE A 816 21.69 -19.85 19.72
CA ILE A 816 22.05 -20.70 20.85
C ILE A 816 21.56 -22.11 20.51
N PRO A 817 22.45 -23.10 20.34
CA PRO A 817 22.04 -24.46 20.03
C PRO A 817 21.01 -25.00 21.04
N ASN A 818 20.10 -25.85 20.57
CA ASN A 818 19.23 -26.60 21.49
C ASN A 818 20.07 -27.55 22.36
N GLU A 819 19.53 -27.95 23.51
CA GLU A 819 20.26 -28.82 24.45
C GLU A 819 20.66 -30.15 23.82
N ASP A 820 19.84 -30.67 22.91
CA ASP A 820 20.02 -31.94 22.18
C ASP A 820 20.87 -31.79 20.92
N ALA A 821 21.31 -30.58 20.56
CA ALA A 821 22.02 -30.34 19.31
C ALA A 821 23.36 -31.10 19.27
N GLY A 822 23.45 -32.09 18.38
CA GLY A 822 24.63 -32.94 18.24
C GLY A 822 24.78 -34.01 19.32
N LEU A 823 23.77 -34.22 20.18
CA LEU A 823 23.78 -35.23 21.24
C LEU A 823 22.74 -36.34 20.99
N HIS A 824 23.03 -37.53 21.46
CA HIS A 824 22.08 -38.65 21.51
C HIS A 824 21.10 -38.46 22.65
N THR A 825 19.80 -38.54 22.35
CA THR A 825 18.72 -38.43 23.35
C THR A 825 18.17 -39.81 23.70
N THR A 826 18.12 -40.13 24.98
CA THR A 826 17.47 -41.35 25.49
C THR A 826 16.55 -40.98 26.63
N SER A 827 15.29 -41.41 26.56
CA SER A 827 14.27 -41.09 27.57
C SER A 827 13.67 -42.35 28.21
N SER A 828 13.32 -42.27 29.48
CA SER A 828 12.61 -43.31 30.23
C SER A 828 11.63 -42.67 31.21
N THR A 829 10.46 -43.28 31.37
CA THR A 829 9.42 -42.81 32.30
C THR A 829 9.42 -43.70 33.53
N CYS A 830 9.57 -43.11 34.71
CA CYS A 830 9.39 -43.79 35.98
C CYS A 830 7.93 -43.71 36.41
N GLN A 831 7.33 -44.87 36.68
CA GLN A 831 6.00 -44.97 37.30
C GLN A 831 6.06 -45.50 38.74
N VAL A 832 7.26 -45.67 39.29
CA VAL A 832 7.45 -46.26 40.62
C VAL A 832 7.05 -45.24 41.69
N PRO A 833 6.19 -45.61 42.65
CA PRO A 833 5.64 -44.66 43.63
C PRO A 833 6.60 -44.31 44.79
N ALA A 834 7.90 -44.54 44.63
CA ALA A 834 8.90 -44.43 45.68
C ALA A 834 9.41 -42.99 45.90
N LYS A 835 9.87 -42.66 47.13
CA LYS A 835 10.60 -41.42 47.42
C LYS A 835 11.91 -41.34 46.62
N THR A 836 12.65 -42.44 46.55
CA THR A 836 13.89 -42.54 45.77
C THR A 836 13.80 -43.71 44.78
N SER A 837 14.11 -43.42 43.52
CA SER A 837 14.03 -44.36 42.41
C SER A 837 15.33 -44.36 41.63
N SER A 838 15.76 -45.52 41.13
CA SER A 838 17.00 -45.64 40.37
C SER A 838 16.82 -46.45 39.09
N ILE A 839 17.66 -46.17 38.10
CA ILE A 839 17.70 -46.91 36.83
C ILE A 839 19.15 -47.14 36.40
N ARG A 840 19.42 -48.34 35.87
CA ARG A 840 20.75 -48.74 35.42
C ARG A 840 21.05 -48.20 34.02
N LEU A 841 22.22 -47.59 33.84
CA LEU A 841 22.69 -47.08 32.56
C LEU A 841 23.70 -48.03 31.91
N TYR A 842 23.62 -48.15 30.59
CA TYR A 842 24.56 -48.91 29.76
C TYR A 842 25.22 -48.00 28.72
N MET A 843 26.55 -47.98 28.68
CA MET A 843 27.36 -47.21 27.75
C MET A 843 28.67 -47.94 27.44
N THR A 844 29.21 -47.77 26.24
CA THR A 844 30.41 -48.50 25.78
C THR A 844 31.71 -47.72 25.93
N ARG A 845 31.64 -46.40 26.15
CA ARG A 845 32.79 -45.51 26.34
C ARG A 845 32.41 -44.32 27.25
N LEU A 846 33.43 -43.60 27.74
CA LEU A 846 33.26 -42.40 28.55
C LEU A 846 32.41 -41.42 27.77
N SER A 847 31.32 -40.98 28.38
CA SER A 847 30.32 -40.17 27.70
C SER A 847 29.97 -38.98 28.57
N LYS A 848 30.04 -37.78 28.01
CA LYS A 848 29.58 -36.58 28.71
C LYS A 848 28.10 -36.41 28.45
N GLY A 849 27.30 -36.35 29.51
CA GLY A 849 25.84 -36.36 29.45
C GLY A 849 25.19 -35.25 30.26
N LYS A 850 24.15 -34.66 29.69
CA LYS A 850 23.15 -33.81 30.35
C LYS A 850 21.99 -34.66 30.80
N ILE A 851 21.54 -34.47 32.03
CA ILE A 851 20.41 -35.23 32.58
C ILE A 851 19.30 -34.27 32.95
N ARG A 852 18.10 -34.54 32.43
CA ARG A 852 16.88 -33.81 32.76
C ARG A 852 15.88 -34.77 33.37
N VAL A 853 15.31 -34.39 34.50
CA VAL A 853 14.23 -35.11 35.16
C VAL A 853 13.04 -34.16 35.31
N ALA A 854 11.87 -34.56 34.81
CA ALA A 854 10.65 -33.77 34.87
C ALA A 854 9.51 -34.60 35.45
N LYS A 855 8.93 -34.15 36.57
CA LYS A 855 7.74 -34.74 37.18
C LYS A 855 6.49 -34.40 36.37
N LYS A 856 5.49 -35.28 36.37
CA LYS A 856 4.18 -35.02 35.74
C LYS A 856 3.25 -34.18 36.64
N SER A 857 3.33 -34.31 37.96
CA SER A 857 2.58 -33.51 38.95
C SER A 857 3.44 -32.40 39.61
N SER A 858 2.79 -31.32 40.09
CA SER A 858 3.42 -30.22 40.87
C SER A 858 3.47 -30.53 42.37
N GLY A 859 4.29 -29.80 43.16
CA GLY A 859 4.27 -29.82 44.63
C GLY A 859 5.49 -30.40 45.36
N GLU A 860 6.48 -30.99 44.67
CA GLU A 860 7.65 -31.64 45.29
C GLU A 860 8.96 -31.29 44.54
N TYR A 861 10.07 -31.24 45.28
CA TYR A 861 11.41 -30.98 44.74
C TYR A 861 12.10 -32.27 44.30
N LEU A 862 12.90 -32.21 43.24
CA LEU A 862 13.65 -33.36 42.73
C LEU A 862 15.16 -33.19 42.95
N ARG A 863 15.84 -34.29 43.31
CA ARG A 863 17.30 -34.39 43.34
C ARG A 863 17.77 -35.48 42.38
N ILE A 864 18.91 -35.25 41.73
CA ILE A 864 19.53 -36.17 40.78
C ILE A 864 20.92 -36.54 41.29
N GLY A 865 21.15 -37.84 41.44
CA GLY A 865 22.43 -38.42 41.80
C GLY A 865 22.88 -39.44 40.78
N VAL A 866 24.19 -39.63 40.67
CA VAL A 866 24.77 -40.76 39.94
C VAL A 866 25.47 -41.66 40.95
N TRP A 867 25.15 -42.95 40.90
CA TRP A 867 25.81 -43.98 41.69
C TRP A 867 26.90 -44.62 40.84
N GLU A 868 28.14 -44.59 41.32
CA GLU A 868 29.27 -45.28 40.69
C GLU A 868 30.03 -46.08 41.76
N ASN A 869 30.32 -47.35 41.50
CA ASN A 869 31.19 -48.23 42.30
C ASN A 869 30.85 -48.23 43.80
N GLY A 870 29.57 -48.38 44.13
CA GLY A 870 29.09 -48.40 45.52
C GLY A 870 29.05 -47.04 46.22
N ARG A 871 29.40 -45.93 45.56
CA ARG A 871 29.34 -44.56 46.13
C ARG A 871 28.28 -43.70 45.45
N LYS A 872 27.34 -43.20 46.24
CA LYS A 872 26.31 -42.25 45.79
C LYS A 872 26.89 -40.83 45.74
N ARG A 873 26.91 -40.22 44.57
CA ARG A 873 27.24 -38.80 44.41
C ARG A 873 25.98 -38.05 44.00
N TRP A 874 25.49 -37.18 44.88
CA TRP A 874 24.50 -36.18 44.48
C TRP A 874 25.18 -35.17 43.58
N VAL A 875 24.61 -34.94 42.41
CA VAL A 875 25.21 -34.07 41.39
C VAL A 875 24.34 -32.85 41.13
N ALA A 876 23.05 -32.92 41.46
CA ALA A 876 22.15 -31.77 41.53
C ALA A 876 21.04 -32.00 42.57
N GLY A 877 20.66 -30.93 43.28
CA GLY A 877 19.53 -30.92 44.21
C GLY A 877 19.91 -31.27 45.65
N GLY A 878 19.87 -30.28 46.53
CA GLY A 878 20.07 -30.35 47.97
C GLY A 878 20.30 -28.96 48.53
N TRP A 879 19.77 -28.66 49.72
CA TRP A 879 20.27 -27.55 50.53
C TRP A 879 21.70 -27.90 50.91
N ASP A 880 22.67 -27.28 50.26
CA ASP A 880 24.06 -27.28 50.70
C ASP A 880 24.34 -25.84 51.11
N ASP A 881 24.55 -25.61 52.41
CA ASP A 881 24.84 -24.28 52.97
C ASP A 881 26.14 -23.66 52.40
N ASP A 882 26.93 -24.45 51.66
CA ASP A 882 28.24 -24.08 51.14
C ASP A 882 28.30 -23.78 49.62
N VAL A 883 27.18 -23.87 48.86
CA VAL A 883 27.16 -23.52 47.43
C VAL A 883 26.60 -22.12 47.22
N ALA A 884 27.40 -21.13 47.59
CA ALA A 884 27.16 -19.74 47.22
C ALA A 884 27.44 -19.52 45.73
N GLY A 885 26.37 -19.45 44.92
CA GLY A 885 26.39 -18.77 43.63
C GLY A 885 26.32 -19.68 42.40
N GLY A 886 25.11 -20.08 42.04
CA GLY A 886 24.79 -20.63 40.72
C GLY A 886 23.29 -20.56 40.50
N ASP A 887 22.84 -19.87 39.46
CA ASP A 887 21.43 -19.71 39.02
C ASP A 887 20.93 -21.02 38.37
N ASP A 888 21.23 -22.15 39.01
CA ASP A 888 21.23 -23.50 38.42
C ASP A 888 19.83 -24.11 38.44
N GLY A 889 18.94 -23.62 37.56
CA GLY A 889 17.97 -24.48 36.88
C GLY A 889 16.81 -25.11 37.68
N PHE A 890 16.57 -24.72 38.94
CA PHE A 890 15.48 -25.31 39.74
C PHE A 890 14.11 -24.71 39.38
N VAL A 891 13.20 -25.56 38.87
CA VAL A 891 11.75 -25.29 38.76
C VAL A 891 11.03 -26.34 39.59
N GLU A 892 9.94 -25.96 40.24
CA GLU A 892 9.05 -26.93 40.88
C GLU A 892 8.69 -28.07 39.89
N GLY A 893 9.12 -29.30 40.21
CA GLY A 893 8.92 -30.47 39.37
C GLY A 893 9.89 -30.67 38.18
N VAL A 894 10.95 -29.89 37.98
CA VAL A 894 12.00 -30.17 36.95
C VAL A 894 13.41 -29.92 37.50
N ALA A 895 14.27 -30.94 37.43
CA ALA A 895 15.70 -30.86 37.74
C ALA A 895 16.55 -31.08 36.47
N ARG A 896 17.60 -30.26 36.29
CA ARG A 896 18.52 -30.33 35.15
C ARG A 896 19.96 -30.39 35.63
N LEU A 897 20.79 -31.11 34.89
CA LEU A 897 22.20 -31.32 35.20
C LEU A 897 23.00 -31.16 33.90
N GLU A 898 23.89 -30.17 33.87
CA GLU A 898 24.46 -29.65 32.61
C GLU A 898 25.68 -30.42 32.08
N ASP A 899 26.53 -30.99 32.92
CA ASP A 899 27.74 -31.68 32.45
C ASP A 899 28.15 -32.76 33.46
N VAL A 900 27.76 -34.00 33.20
CA VAL A 900 28.22 -35.17 33.98
C VAL A 900 29.06 -36.07 33.11
N ASP A 901 30.22 -36.44 33.62
CA ASP A 901 30.99 -37.54 33.06
C ASP A 901 30.34 -38.86 33.46
N LEU A 902 29.71 -39.55 32.51
CA LEU A 902 29.18 -40.89 32.68
C LEU A 902 30.26 -41.90 32.29
N ARG A 903 30.78 -42.62 33.27
CA ARG A 903 31.91 -43.54 33.09
C ARG A 903 31.43 -44.94 32.66
N PRO A 904 32.03 -45.53 31.60
CA PRO A 904 31.92 -46.95 31.34
C PRO A 904 32.79 -47.66 32.38
N ASP A 905 32.20 -48.48 33.22
CA ASP A 905 33.02 -49.32 34.08
C ASP A 905 33.62 -50.49 33.29
N ARG A 906 34.79 -50.97 33.73
CA ARG A 906 35.51 -52.11 33.15
C ARG A 906 34.81 -53.43 33.46
N GLU A 907 34.00 -53.48 34.51
CA GLU A 907 32.97 -54.51 34.70
C GLU A 907 31.64 -53.96 34.16
N VAL A 908 30.89 -54.78 33.42
CA VAL A 908 29.71 -54.32 32.70
C VAL A 908 28.63 -53.83 33.68
N GLY A 909 28.55 -52.52 33.90
CA GLY A 909 27.35 -51.77 34.26
C GLY A 909 27.09 -51.46 35.74
N GLU A 910 27.95 -50.75 36.48
CA GLU A 910 27.60 -50.26 37.83
C GLU A 910 27.11 -48.80 37.91
N THR A 911 26.95 -48.11 36.77
CA THR A 911 26.46 -46.71 36.77
C THR A 911 24.93 -46.67 36.90
N TRP A 912 24.42 -46.17 38.03
CA TRP A 912 22.99 -45.94 38.22
C TRP A 912 22.67 -44.46 38.25
N LEU A 913 21.55 -44.09 37.61
CA LEU A 913 20.94 -42.79 37.79
C LEU A 913 19.91 -42.88 38.90
N VAL A 914 20.03 -42.01 39.90
CA VAL A 914 19.15 -41.96 41.07
C VAL A 914 18.38 -40.65 41.07
N VAL A 915 17.06 -40.74 41.23
CA VAL A 915 16.14 -39.60 41.33
C VAL A 915 15.43 -39.67 42.68
N ASP A 916 15.42 -38.57 43.41
CA ASP A 916 14.79 -38.46 44.72
C ASP A 916 13.76 -37.33 44.75
N SER A 917 12.54 -37.63 45.20
CA SER A 917 11.41 -36.70 45.32
C SER A 917 11.20 -36.31 46.77
N MET A 918 11.38 -35.01 47.06
CA MET A 918 11.22 -34.42 48.39
C MET A 918 9.92 -33.63 48.51
N VAL A 919 9.17 -33.88 49.58
CA VAL A 919 8.03 -33.05 49.99
C VAL A 919 8.54 -31.89 50.85
N ASN A 920 8.02 -30.69 50.62
CA ASN A 920 8.33 -29.52 51.44
C ASN A 920 7.65 -29.66 52.82
N GLU A 921 8.29 -30.29 53.80
CA GLU A 921 7.75 -30.45 55.17
C GLU A 921 7.82 -29.16 56.02
N GLY A 922 7.74 -28.00 55.36
CA GLY A 922 7.91 -26.68 55.96
C GLY A 922 6.63 -25.87 56.09
N PHE A 923 5.47 -26.45 56.41
CA PHE A 923 4.33 -25.74 57.02
C PHE A 923 3.36 -26.79 57.59
N GLY A 924 3.16 -26.77 58.91
CA GLY A 924 2.35 -27.74 59.63
C GLY A 924 0.90 -27.77 59.14
N GLY A 925 0.48 -28.93 58.62
CA GLY A 925 -0.90 -29.25 58.30
C GLY A 925 -1.03 -30.75 58.16
N GLY A 926 -1.47 -31.42 59.24
CA GLY A 926 -1.76 -32.85 59.23
C GLY A 926 -2.92 -33.14 58.27
N GLY A 927 -2.59 -33.70 57.11
CA GLY A 927 -3.54 -34.23 56.13
C GLY A 927 -2.96 -35.50 55.52
N ASP A 928 -3.81 -36.51 55.34
CA ASP A 928 -3.48 -37.88 54.92
C ASP A 928 -2.37 -37.96 53.84
N ALA A 929 -1.22 -38.49 54.24
CA ALA A 929 -0.10 -38.86 53.37
C ALA A 929 -0.41 -40.18 52.62
N SER A 930 -1.53 -40.23 51.89
CA SER A 930 -1.80 -41.32 50.96
C SER A 930 -1.20 -40.99 49.59
N GLY A 931 -0.20 -41.79 49.22
CA GLY A 931 0.69 -41.58 48.09
C GLY A 931 0.00 -41.34 46.76
N ARG A 932 0.14 -40.12 46.24
CA ARG A 932 0.24 -39.87 44.80
C ARG A 932 1.66 -39.46 44.46
N ALA A 933 2.56 -40.44 44.54
CA ALA A 933 3.89 -40.32 43.98
C ALA A 933 3.77 -40.04 42.48
N GLY A 934 4.27 -38.89 42.05
CA GLY A 934 4.12 -38.46 40.66
C GLY A 934 5.09 -39.20 39.77
N ALA A 935 4.58 -39.79 38.69
CA ALA A 935 5.42 -40.28 37.59
C ALA A 935 6.34 -39.15 37.09
N PHE A 936 7.59 -39.49 36.77
CA PHE A 936 8.56 -38.54 36.24
C PHE A 936 9.25 -39.11 35.00
N ASP A 937 9.56 -38.23 34.07
CA ASP A 937 10.27 -38.55 32.83
C ASP A 937 11.73 -38.14 32.99
N VAL A 938 12.63 -39.03 32.60
CA VAL A 938 14.07 -38.82 32.63
C VAL A 938 14.59 -38.85 31.21
N THR A 939 15.37 -37.83 30.86
CA THR A 939 16.01 -37.67 29.56
C THR A 939 17.51 -37.49 29.76
N ILE A 940 18.30 -38.31 29.08
CA ILE A 940 19.75 -38.22 29.01
C ILE A 940 20.13 -37.76 27.61
N LEU A 941 20.87 -36.65 27.52
CA LEU A 941 21.45 -36.12 26.29
C LEU A 941 22.97 -36.29 26.37
N SER A 942 23.56 -37.18 25.58
CA SER A 942 24.98 -37.50 25.67
C SER A 942 25.69 -37.49 24.33
N ASP A 943 27.01 -37.26 24.34
CA ASP A 943 27.87 -37.33 23.14
C ASP A 943 27.93 -38.74 22.51
N ASN A 944 27.33 -39.73 23.16
CA ASN A 944 27.29 -41.14 22.81
C ASN A 944 25.96 -41.78 23.17
N VAL A 945 25.70 -42.95 22.60
CA VAL A 945 24.50 -43.73 22.92
C VAL A 945 24.61 -44.29 24.35
N VAL A 946 23.79 -43.74 25.25
CA VAL A 946 23.53 -44.29 26.60
C VAL A 946 22.17 -44.99 26.55
N LYS A 947 22.10 -46.25 26.99
CA LYS A 947 20.84 -47.01 27.03
C LYS A 947 20.41 -47.25 28.47
N PHE A 948 19.11 -47.30 28.72
CA PHE A 948 18.58 -47.83 29.98
C PHE A 948 18.60 -49.34 29.91
N TRP A 949 19.30 -50.00 30.84
CA TRP A 949 19.49 -51.45 30.83
C TRP A 949 18.37 -52.21 31.55
N SER A 950 17.69 -51.55 32.47
CA SER A 950 16.65 -52.13 33.32
C SER A 950 15.43 -51.22 33.45
N ASP A 951 14.35 -51.78 33.97
CA ASP A 951 13.24 -50.99 34.49
C ASP A 951 13.69 -50.16 35.71
N TRP A 952 12.87 -49.15 36.05
CA TRP A 952 13.04 -48.37 37.26
C TRP A 952 12.81 -49.22 38.51
N VAL A 953 13.69 -49.09 39.50
CA VAL A 953 13.62 -49.82 40.77
C VAL A 953 13.53 -48.83 41.93
N GLU A 954 12.61 -49.10 42.87
CA GLU A 954 12.54 -48.41 44.16
C GLU A 954 13.81 -48.70 44.96
N THR A 955 14.49 -47.65 45.42
CA THR A 955 15.70 -47.79 46.23
C THR A 955 15.44 -47.23 47.62
N ASN A 956 15.34 -48.14 48.60
CA ASN A 956 15.35 -47.77 50.01
C ASN A 956 16.80 -47.53 50.44
N THR A 957 17.25 -46.27 50.24
CA THR A 957 18.53 -45.69 50.69
C THR A 957 19.81 -46.44 50.30
#